data_AF-G8A555-F1
#
_entry.id   AF-G8A555-F1
#
_cell.length_a   1.000
_cell.length_b   1.000
_cell.length_c   1.000
_cell.angle_alpha   90.00
_cell.angle_beta   90.00
_cell.angle_gamma   90.00
#
_symmetry.space_group_name_H-M   'P 1'
#
loop_
_entity.id
_entity.type
_entity.pdbx_description
1 polymer ?
#
loop_
_entity_poly.entity_id
_entity_poly.type
_entity_poly.pdbx_seq_one_letter_code
_entity_poly.pdbx_strand_id
1 'polypeptide(L)'
;MLKASHAPTTLFVHGSGGSGQLGLGPNVLDEVARPRLHEGFTDGIQCLAAGGMHTLLIDAKGQLWSWGSNDDLALGRQTDDVEGVDSDKLESTPARVQGLGSDFIAVTAASGDCMSVVVGSQGLKRIALIGAGSHQSFAVDGDGVAYAWGQNHMHQLGLSREDSSIMLPTAIGVLHPRHHDGARVVSIACGEFHTLFLFSNGEVWGCGRCDEYALGLANDHPAMIQVLQKHAQELPGIKQRLAEKYGCTTSDPQLANLKIDLHIREPVRIAFPPPPTESDPTPALPPYSRVSGTRITGIAAGPRYSLACSEDGSMYAWGVGTAAQLGLGKDVESAATPTRVRSKTMKEYVVLEVDAGGQHALCYESKLISNQRKSIAYTSPVKQLGELYAYTHRPEGKTTFPYEVTSSCYAQCSIPALRTSLRSRNGQRISLIRGEPWMWTVALTDRRRGRYVPWSSHHWQQEHDHRQAISYHWHGIFQHGTNYADGPSFVTQCPIAANHSFLYEFDVPDQAGTYWYHSHLSVQYCDGLRGAFIVYDGENGKNDPHRDLYDVDDETTIITLADWYHFPTPVLLTVPGAHIANSTLINGKGRFGGDPTSELAVISVKPNVRYRFRIISLACDPYYTFSIDGHNLTIIEADGINVEPFTVNSLEIYAAQRYSAILKADQPVDSYWIRANPSSGQFIGFRNGVNSAVLRYVHADETVPTTLQADVVNSLHEVDLHPLESPGAPGAPVPGGADVVLNMTLGFIVETGRFTMNGEVFVPPTIPVLLQVLSGAKLAQDLLPNGSVYGLPLNSTVEINLLGGDAPGSPHVFDVVKSADSEVYNYVNPPRRDTTPVALGNLTTIRFRTDNPGPWFLHCHIDFHLEGGLAVILAEDFPNISIMNPVPETWNDLCPTYYNLSLDQI
;
A
#
# COMPACT_ATOMS: atom_id res chain seq x y z
N MET A 1 10.09 6.86 -22.05
CA MET A 1 9.77 8.05 -21.24
C MET A 1 8.53 7.71 -20.43
N LEU A 2 8.67 7.55 -19.12
CA LEU A 2 7.60 7.23 -18.17
C LEU A 2 7.20 8.51 -17.41
N LYS A 3 5.90 8.75 -17.18
CA LYS A 3 5.28 9.67 -16.20
C LYS A 3 4.20 8.84 -15.47
N ALA A 4 4.32 8.46 -14.20
CA ALA A 4 4.14 9.18 -12.93
C ALA A 4 2.68 9.08 -12.40
N SER A 5 2.47 8.34 -11.29
CA SER A 5 1.19 8.22 -10.57
C SER A 5 0.94 9.45 -9.73
N HIS A 6 -0.34 9.67 -9.44
CA HIS A 6 -0.80 10.78 -8.63
C HIS A 6 -0.19 10.69 -7.24
N ALA A 7 0.37 11.82 -6.84
CA ALA A 7 0.98 12.05 -5.56
C ALA A 7 -0.09 12.61 -4.61
N PRO A 8 -0.06 12.29 -3.29
CA PRO A 8 -1.12 12.64 -2.34
C PRO A 8 -1.53 14.12 -2.45
N THR A 9 -2.83 14.42 -2.53
CA THR A 9 -3.34 15.77 -2.88
C THR A 9 -3.81 16.59 -1.68
N THR A 10 -3.85 16.00 -0.48
CA THR A 10 -4.46 16.64 0.69
C THR A 10 -3.45 16.77 1.82
N LEU A 11 -3.14 18.00 2.21
CA LEU A 11 -2.25 18.31 3.33
C LEU A 11 -3.09 18.64 4.57
N PHE A 12 -2.90 17.86 5.64
CA PHE A 12 -3.42 18.20 6.96
C PHE A 12 -2.27 18.68 7.83
N VAL A 13 -2.50 19.75 8.60
CA VAL A 13 -1.52 20.34 9.51
C VAL A 13 -2.08 20.42 10.93
N HIS A 14 -1.26 20.12 11.93
CA HIS A 14 -1.57 20.26 13.35
C HIS A 14 -0.28 20.49 14.14
N GLY A 15 -0.39 21.02 15.37
CA GLY A 15 0.76 21.36 16.20
C GLY A 15 0.94 22.87 16.39
N SER A 16 2.14 23.31 16.77
CA SER A 16 2.45 24.72 17.01
C SER A 16 2.60 25.51 15.71
N GLY A 17 1.88 26.63 15.60
CA GLY A 17 1.92 27.54 14.45
C GLY A 17 2.71 28.84 14.68
N GLY A 18 3.43 28.94 15.81
CA GLY A 18 4.02 30.19 16.31
C GLY A 18 5.07 30.84 15.40
N SER A 19 5.49 30.14 14.35
CA SER A 19 6.44 30.62 13.33
C SER A 19 5.89 30.52 11.92
N GLY A 20 4.58 30.35 11.78
CA GLY A 20 3.91 30.19 10.49
C GLY A 20 4.17 28.85 9.78
N GLN A 21 4.83 27.90 10.44
CA GLN A 21 5.25 26.61 9.85
C GLN A 21 4.09 25.69 9.43
N LEU A 22 2.87 25.97 9.90
CA LEU A 22 1.64 25.29 9.48
C LEU A 22 1.08 25.82 8.16
N GLY A 23 1.56 26.97 7.66
CA GLY A 23 1.19 27.52 6.34
C GLY A 23 -0.23 28.07 6.24
N LEU A 24 -0.87 28.37 7.37
CA LEU A 24 -2.28 28.80 7.44
C LEU A 24 -2.46 30.33 7.35
N GLY A 25 -1.38 31.08 7.09
CA GLY A 25 -1.38 32.53 6.98
C GLY A 25 -1.31 33.26 8.33
N PRO A 26 -1.18 34.60 8.30
CA PRO A 26 -0.78 35.40 9.47
C PRO A 26 -1.88 35.51 10.54
N ASN A 27 -3.12 35.14 10.19
CA ASN A 27 -4.26 35.17 11.12
C ASN A 27 -4.39 33.87 11.93
N VAL A 28 -3.53 32.87 11.67
CA VAL A 28 -3.55 31.55 12.32
C VAL A 28 -2.11 31.14 12.67
N LEU A 29 -1.55 31.82 13.68
CA LEU A 29 -0.21 31.55 14.24
C LEU A 29 -0.25 30.80 15.58
N ASP A 30 -1.44 30.45 16.06
CA ASP A 30 -1.63 29.71 17.31
C ASP A 30 -1.56 28.18 17.09
N GLU A 31 -1.62 27.40 18.18
CA GLU A 31 -1.65 25.94 18.12
C GLU A 31 -2.92 25.39 17.45
N VAL A 32 -2.73 24.46 16.51
CA VAL A 32 -3.80 23.69 15.86
C VAL A 32 -3.87 22.32 16.53
N ALA A 33 -4.74 22.18 17.53
CA ALA A 33 -4.83 21.00 18.40
C ALA A 33 -5.42 19.74 17.74
N ARG A 34 -5.99 19.84 16.52
CA ARG A 34 -6.52 18.71 15.74
C ARG A 34 -6.20 18.91 14.26
N PRO A 35 -5.90 17.85 13.49
CA PRO A 35 -5.60 17.94 12.05
C PRO A 35 -6.57 18.87 11.30
N ARG A 36 -6.04 19.97 10.76
CA ARG A 36 -6.77 20.95 9.97
C ARG A 36 -6.32 20.84 8.52
N LEU A 37 -7.28 20.86 7.60
CA LEU A 37 -7.00 20.88 6.17
C LEU A 37 -6.26 22.18 5.79
N HIS A 38 -5.17 22.05 5.02
CA HIS A 38 -4.40 23.16 4.49
C HIS A 38 -4.89 23.52 3.08
N GLU A 39 -5.49 24.72 2.92
CA GLU A 39 -6.23 25.11 1.70
C GLU A 39 -5.36 25.60 0.52
N GLY A 40 -4.08 25.20 0.45
CA GLY A 40 -3.10 25.78 -0.48
C GLY A 40 -2.66 24.88 -1.64
N PHE A 41 -2.90 23.58 -1.56
CA PHE A 41 -2.23 22.57 -2.39
C PHE A 41 -3.19 21.50 -2.90
N THR A 42 -3.96 21.81 -3.93
CA THR A 42 -4.99 20.92 -4.49
C THR A 42 -4.50 20.09 -5.68
N ASP A 43 -3.34 20.44 -6.25
CA ASP A 43 -2.83 19.87 -7.52
C ASP A 43 -1.90 18.66 -7.33
N GLY A 44 -1.85 18.08 -6.12
CA GLY A 44 -1.00 16.92 -5.79
C GLY A 44 0.35 17.30 -5.18
N ILE A 45 0.80 16.48 -4.23
CA ILE A 45 2.03 16.67 -3.45
C ILE A 45 2.92 15.46 -3.65
N GLN A 46 4.05 15.66 -4.32
CA GLN A 46 5.05 14.63 -4.59
C GLN A 46 5.84 14.25 -3.35
N CYS A 47 6.19 15.22 -2.52
CA CYS A 47 7.05 15.02 -1.35
C CYS A 47 6.80 16.16 -0.35
N LEU A 48 6.80 15.81 0.94
CA LEU A 48 6.71 16.73 2.06
C LEU A 48 7.97 16.55 2.91
N ALA A 49 8.54 17.66 3.37
CA ALA A 49 9.58 17.66 4.38
C ALA A 49 9.24 18.72 5.43
N ALA A 50 8.93 18.26 6.65
CA ALA A 50 8.66 19.12 7.79
C ALA A 50 9.99 19.41 8.53
N GLY A 51 10.38 20.68 8.57
CA GLY A 51 11.51 21.17 9.33
C GLY A 51 11.12 21.57 10.75
N GLY A 52 12.07 22.09 11.53
CA GLY A 52 11.80 22.53 12.90
C GLY A 52 10.89 23.76 12.95
N MET A 53 11.16 24.75 12.10
CA MET A 53 10.41 26.02 12.04
C MET A 53 9.86 26.37 10.66
N HIS A 54 10.01 25.46 9.67
CA HIS A 54 9.56 25.67 8.29
C HIS A 54 9.21 24.35 7.62
N THR A 55 8.46 24.41 6.52
CA THR A 55 8.01 23.26 5.76
C THR A 55 8.36 23.43 4.29
N LEU A 56 8.81 22.35 3.66
CA LEU A 56 8.95 22.23 2.21
C LEU A 56 7.92 21.28 1.64
N LEU A 57 7.44 21.62 0.45
CA LEU A 57 6.55 20.81 -0.34
C LEU A 57 6.99 20.82 -1.79
N ILE A 58 7.11 19.63 -2.38
CA ILE A 58 7.22 19.47 -3.83
C ILE A 58 5.84 19.09 -4.34
N ASP A 59 5.27 19.90 -5.23
CA ASP A 59 3.98 19.58 -5.84
C ASP A 59 4.12 18.52 -6.94
N ALA A 60 3.02 18.03 -7.48
CA ALA A 60 3.02 17.01 -8.54
C ALA A 60 3.63 17.47 -9.86
N LYS A 61 3.82 18.80 -10.04
CA LYS A 61 4.51 19.41 -11.19
C LYS A 61 6.02 19.53 -10.92
N GLY A 62 6.49 19.09 -9.74
CA GLY A 62 7.87 19.21 -9.27
C GLY A 62 8.26 20.64 -8.91
N GLN A 63 7.30 21.51 -8.62
CA GLN A 63 7.59 22.87 -8.15
C GLN A 63 7.80 22.84 -6.63
N LEU A 64 8.75 23.65 -6.17
CA LEU A 64 9.10 23.74 -4.75
C LEU A 64 8.37 24.90 -4.08
N TRP A 65 7.75 24.58 -2.95
CA TRP A 65 7.01 25.48 -2.09
C TRP A 65 7.62 25.48 -0.69
N SER A 66 7.62 26.65 -0.04
CA SER A 66 8.17 26.82 1.30
C SER A 66 7.35 27.83 2.14
N TRP A 67 7.23 27.57 3.44
CA TRP A 67 6.62 28.45 4.43
C TRP A 67 7.11 28.15 5.85
N GLY A 68 6.87 29.06 6.78
CA GLY A 68 7.42 29.06 8.13
C GLY A 68 8.46 30.17 8.32
N SER A 69 9.31 30.05 9.34
CA SER A 69 10.35 31.05 9.59
C SER A 69 11.32 31.12 8.40
N ASN A 70 11.68 32.34 7.99
CA ASN A 70 12.72 32.59 7.00
C ASN A 70 14.07 33.01 7.62
N ASP A 71 14.26 32.72 8.91
CA ASP A 71 15.56 32.84 9.56
C ASP A 71 16.64 32.13 8.73
N ASP A 72 17.80 32.78 8.59
CA ASP A 72 18.92 32.30 7.78
C ASP A 72 18.56 31.95 6.32
N LEU A 73 17.50 32.56 5.77
CA LEU A 73 17.00 32.36 4.41
C LEU A 73 16.49 30.93 4.14
N ALA A 74 16.03 30.22 5.18
CA ALA A 74 15.59 28.82 5.13
C ALA A 74 14.52 28.52 4.06
N LEU A 75 13.69 29.50 3.71
CA LEU A 75 12.63 29.34 2.70
C LEU A 75 13.14 29.48 1.26
N GLY A 76 14.37 29.97 1.06
CA GLY A 76 14.97 30.18 -0.25
C GLY A 76 14.29 31.27 -1.10
N ARG A 77 13.55 32.19 -0.48
CA ARG A 77 12.80 33.28 -1.15
C ARG A 77 12.83 34.57 -0.31
N GLN A 78 12.64 35.74 -0.95
CA GLN A 78 12.62 37.04 -0.26
C GLN A 78 11.31 37.21 0.53
N THR A 79 11.42 37.46 1.84
CA THR A 79 10.29 37.76 2.73
C THR A 79 10.37 39.14 3.38
N ASP A 80 11.53 39.80 3.31
CA ASP A 80 11.78 41.14 3.85
C ASP A 80 11.92 42.22 2.76
N ASP A 81 11.66 43.48 3.12
CA ASP A 81 11.77 44.67 2.25
C ASP A 81 10.90 44.63 0.97
N VAL A 82 9.75 43.94 1.02
CA VAL A 82 8.78 43.89 -0.09
C VAL A 82 7.76 45.03 0.05
N GLU A 83 7.77 45.99 -0.88
CA GLU A 83 6.96 47.21 -0.80
C GLU A 83 5.45 46.90 -0.69
N GLY A 84 4.83 47.33 0.42
CA GLY A 84 3.39 47.22 0.64
C GLY A 84 2.88 45.86 1.13
N VAL A 85 3.75 44.93 1.53
CA VAL A 85 3.38 43.60 2.05
C VAL A 85 4.07 43.32 3.39
N ASP A 86 3.32 42.77 4.33
CA ASP A 86 3.81 42.39 5.67
C ASP A 86 4.66 41.11 5.62
N SER A 87 5.81 41.10 6.31
CA SER A 87 6.74 39.96 6.38
C SER A 87 6.08 38.72 6.98
N ASP A 88 5.25 38.90 8.03
CA ASP A 88 4.54 37.80 8.70
C ASP A 88 3.62 37.07 7.72
N LYS A 89 3.01 37.82 6.79
CA LYS A 89 2.16 37.25 5.74
C LYS A 89 2.97 36.45 4.73
N LEU A 90 4.17 36.92 4.39
CA LEU A 90 5.06 36.26 3.43
C LEU A 90 5.67 34.97 4.00
N GLU A 91 5.90 34.90 5.31
CA GLU A 91 6.47 33.74 5.99
C GLU A 91 5.43 32.67 6.31
N SER A 92 4.27 33.07 6.84
CA SER A 92 3.21 32.15 7.28
C SER A 92 2.30 31.62 6.17
N THR A 93 2.45 32.12 4.95
CA THR A 93 1.68 31.67 3.77
C THR A 93 2.60 30.93 2.80
N PRO A 94 2.20 29.73 2.31
CA PRO A 94 2.97 29.04 1.29
C PRO A 94 3.16 29.86 0.03
N ALA A 95 4.42 29.93 -0.41
CA ALA A 95 4.77 30.54 -1.67
C ALA A 95 5.84 29.74 -2.39
N ARG A 96 5.90 29.92 -3.71
CA ARG A 96 6.89 29.28 -4.56
C ARG A 96 8.27 29.84 -4.27
N VAL A 97 9.25 28.95 -4.20
CA VAL A 97 10.66 29.34 -4.11
C VAL A 97 11.08 29.97 -5.44
N GLN A 98 11.52 31.24 -5.39
CA GLN A 98 11.86 32.04 -6.57
C GLN A 98 13.35 31.88 -6.91
N GLY A 99 13.72 32.09 -8.18
CA GLY A 99 15.14 32.00 -8.62
C GLY A 99 15.59 30.61 -9.08
N LEU A 100 14.76 29.57 -8.93
CA LEU A 100 14.92 28.28 -9.60
C LEU A 100 14.42 28.43 -11.04
N GLY A 101 15.30 28.25 -12.04
CA GLY A 101 14.93 28.42 -13.46
C GLY A 101 13.72 27.58 -13.89
N SER A 102 12.98 28.02 -14.91
CA SER A 102 11.71 27.42 -15.35
C SER A 102 11.76 25.92 -15.67
N ASP A 103 12.95 25.40 -15.96
CA ASP A 103 13.18 24.04 -16.41
C ASP A 103 13.61 23.09 -15.27
N PHE A 104 13.72 23.63 -14.04
CA PHE A 104 14.08 22.87 -12.85
C PHE A 104 12.84 22.19 -12.24
N ILE A 105 12.85 20.85 -12.18
CA ILE A 105 11.77 20.04 -11.60
C ILE A 105 12.31 19.33 -10.36
N ALA A 106 11.86 19.71 -9.16
CA ALA A 106 12.22 19.04 -7.91
C ALA A 106 11.69 17.58 -7.89
N VAL A 107 12.51 16.65 -7.38
CA VAL A 107 12.26 15.20 -7.37
C VAL A 107 12.13 14.67 -5.94
N THR A 108 12.95 15.15 -5.02
CA THR A 108 12.92 14.78 -3.59
C THR A 108 13.40 15.96 -2.73
N ALA A 109 12.87 16.06 -1.51
CA ALA A 109 13.23 17.10 -0.55
C ALA A 109 13.50 16.51 0.85
N ALA A 110 14.33 17.20 1.63
CA ALA A 110 14.53 16.95 3.06
C ALA A 110 14.72 18.30 3.77
N SER A 111 14.26 18.41 5.01
CA SER A 111 14.28 19.64 5.81
C SER A 111 14.85 19.38 7.20
N GLY A 112 15.58 20.35 7.73
CA GLY A 112 16.05 20.43 9.10
C GLY A 112 15.38 21.58 9.86
N ASP A 113 16.02 22.08 10.91
CA ASP A 113 15.52 23.16 11.76
C ASP A 113 15.34 24.48 10.98
N CYS A 114 16.43 24.98 10.37
CA CYS A 114 16.45 26.19 9.52
C CYS A 114 17.05 25.91 8.13
N MET A 115 17.09 24.65 7.68
CA MET A 115 17.70 24.27 6.41
C MET A 115 16.82 23.38 5.54
N SER A 116 16.90 23.60 4.22
CA SER A 116 16.07 22.96 3.21
C SER A 116 16.91 22.40 2.06
N VAL A 117 16.66 21.15 1.68
CA VAL A 117 17.42 20.43 0.64
C VAL A 117 16.48 19.89 -0.41
N VAL A 118 16.78 20.14 -1.68
CA VAL A 118 15.96 19.67 -2.81
C VAL A 118 16.84 19.20 -3.96
N VAL A 119 16.52 18.01 -4.50
CA VAL A 119 17.18 17.47 -5.70
C VAL A 119 16.26 17.65 -6.90
N GLY A 120 16.76 18.28 -7.98
CA GLY A 120 16.02 18.45 -9.23
C GLY A 120 16.28 17.37 -10.29
N SER A 121 15.43 17.33 -11.32
CA SER A 121 15.45 16.39 -12.46
C SER A 121 16.69 16.51 -13.34
N GLN A 122 17.33 17.69 -13.33
CA GLN A 122 18.62 17.97 -13.97
C GLN A 122 19.81 17.85 -12.98
N GLY A 123 19.53 17.53 -11.71
CA GLY A 123 20.53 17.34 -10.66
C GLY A 123 21.23 15.99 -10.74
N LEU A 124 21.97 15.64 -9.68
CA LEU A 124 22.84 14.46 -9.61
C LEU A 124 22.10 13.18 -10.04
N LYS A 125 22.53 12.56 -11.14
CA LYS A 125 21.95 11.33 -11.67
C LYS A 125 22.31 10.16 -10.75
N ARG A 126 21.31 9.32 -10.41
CA ARG A 126 21.45 8.11 -9.57
C ARG A 126 21.61 8.41 -8.07
N ILE A 127 20.89 9.37 -7.48
CA ILE A 127 20.80 9.49 -6.02
C ILE A 127 19.84 8.43 -5.45
N ALA A 128 20.29 7.70 -4.42
CA ALA A 128 19.61 6.60 -3.77
C ALA A 128 19.01 6.95 -2.39
N LEU A 129 19.56 7.95 -1.69
CA LEU A 129 19.11 8.41 -0.36
C LEU A 129 19.42 9.91 -0.21
N ILE A 130 18.62 10.67 0.53
CA ILE A 130 18.97 12.00 1.03
C ILE A 130 18.66 12.12 2.52
N GLY A 131 19.34 13.01 3.23
CA GLY A 131 19.07 13.32 4.64
C GLY A 131 19.27 14.81 4.91
N ALA A 132 18.55 15.35 5.89
CA ALA A 132 18.74 16.73 6.35
C ALA A 132 18.63 16.78 7.89
N GLY A 133 19.41 17.66 8.50
CA GLY A 133 19.35 17.99 9.93
C GLY A 133 19.39 19.48 10.14
N SER A 134 19.46 19.93 11.40
CA SER A 134 19.33 21.36 11.77
C SER A 134 20.12 22.31 10.89
N HIS A 135 21.36 21.92 10.56
CA HIS A 135 22.26 22.73 9.75
C HIS A 135 23.02 21.92 8.68
N GLN A 136 22.58 20.70 8.36
CA GLN A 136 23.34 19.77 7.52
C GLN A 136 22.47 19.05 6.49
N SER A 137 23.08 18.67 5.37
CA SER A 137 22.42 18.08 4.22
C SER A 137 23.26 16.94 3.67
N PHE A 138 22.61 15.84 3.27
CA PHE A 138 23.26 14.64 2.77
C PHE A 138 22.55 14.07 1.55
N ALA A 139 23.33 13.39 0.70
CA ALA A 139 22.85 12.53 -0.37
C ALA A 139 23.74 11.29 -0.49
N VAL A 140 23.18 10.13 -0.83
CA VAL A 140 23.95 8.93 -1.18
C VAL A 140 23.63 8.57 -2.62
N ASP A 141 24.64 8.32 -3.45
CA ASP A 141 24.44 7.90 -4.83
C ASP A 141 24.18 6.38 -4.97
N GLY A 142 23.89 5.96 -6.20
CA GLY A 142 23.54 4.58 -6.56
C GLY A 142 24.73 3.63 -6.49
N ASP A 143 25.95 4.17 -6.39
CA ASP A 143 27.18 3.42 -6.13
C ASP A 143 27.47 3.34 -4.61
N GLY A 144 26.61 3.96 -3.77
CA GLY A 144 26.68 3.94 -2.31
C GLY A 144 27.58 5.01 -1.70
N VAL A 145 27.99 6.03 -2.47
CA VAL A 145 28.87 7.12 -2.01
C VAL A 145 28.03 8.21 -1.35
N ALA A 146 28.36 8.53 -0.09
CA ALA A 146 27.71 9.60 0.66
C ALA A 146 28.36 10.97 0.36
N TYR A 147 27.52 11.99 0.19
CA TYR A 147 27.86 13.38 -0.06
C TYR A 147 27.20 14.25 1.01
N ALA A 148 27.87 15.33 1.40
CA ALA A 148 27.37 16.27 2.40
C ALA A 148 27.62 17.73 2.02
N TRP A 149 26.74 18.62 2.47
CA TRP A 149 26.84 20.08 2.36
C TRP A 149 26.00 20.75 3.46
N GLY A 150 26.19 22.04 3.70
CA GLY A 150 25.57 22.78 4.81
C GLY A 150 26.59 23.34 5.80
N GLN A 151 26.16 23.70 7.00
CA GLN A 151 27.08 24.15 8.05
C GLN A 151 27.97 22.99 8.51
N ASN A 152 29.20 23.34 8.84
CA ASN A 152 30.26 22.41 9.17
C ASN A 152 31.16 22.96 10.30
N HIS A 153 30.67 23.93 11.07
CA HIS A 153 31.44 24.56 12.15
C HIS A 153 31.75 23.60 13.32
N MET A 154 30.94 22.56 13.53
CA MET A 154 31.24 21.41 14.40
C MET A 154 31.69 20.19 13.61
N HIS A 155 32.02 20.33 12.33
CA HIS A 155 32.30 19.20 11.44
C HIS A 155 31.18 18.15 11.34
N GLN A 156 29.92 18.57 11.55
CA GLN A 156 28.71 17.75 11.50
C GLN A 156 28.47 17.05 10.14
N LEU A 157 29.14 17.49 9.07
CA LEU A 157 29.06 16.88 7.74
C LEU A 157 30.03 15.70 7.55
N GLY A 158 30.98 15.52 8.47
CA GLY A 158 31.96 14.43 8.38
C GLY A 158 33.05 14.65 7.32
N LEU A 159 33.31 15.90 6.93
CA LEU A 159 34.27 16.23 5.88
C LEU A 159 35.61 16.66 6.48
N SER A 160 36.71 16.23 5.85
CA SER A 160 38.10 16.61 6.17
C SER A 160 38.45 18.07 5.85
N ARG A 161 37.46 18.96 5.76
CA ARG A 161 37.58 20.38 5.37
C ARG A 161 37.45 21.28 6.58
N GLU A 162 38.08 22.46 6.53
CA GLU A 162 38.04 23.48 7.62
C GLU A 162 36.97 24.54 7.36
N ASP A 163 36.31 24.50 6.20
CA ASP A 163 35.27 25.46 5.87
C ASP A 163 34.10 25.30 6.85
N SER A 164 33.68 26.42 7.45
CA SER A 164 32.55 26.46 8.41
C SER A 164 31.20 26.19 7.74
N SER A 165 31.16 26.27 6.41
CA SER A 165 30.04 25.87 5.58
C SER A 165 30.56 25.27 4.29
N ILE A 166 29.87 24.25 3.80
CA ILE A 166 30.19 23.55 2.57
C ILE A 166 29.03 23.79 1.63
N MET A 167 29.26 24.59 0.58
CA MET A 167 28.20 25.03 -0.33
C MET A 167 27.85 24.00 -1.40
N LEU A 168 28.75 23.07 -1.72
CA LEU A 168 28.59 22.08 -2.78
C LEU A 168 28.59 20.66 -2.21
N PRO A 169 27.74 19.74 -2.73
CA PRO A 169 27.76 18.34 -2.33
C PRO A 169 29.17 17.77 -2.45
N THR A 170 29.78 17.44 -1.31
CA THR A 170 31.15 16.97 -1.22
C THR A 170 31.15 15.54 -0.70
N ALA A 171 31.83 14.64 -1.40
CA ALA A 171 31.87 13.23 -1.02
C ALA A 171 32.56 13.03 0.34
N ILE A 172 31.91 12.28 1.23
CA ILE A 172 32.48 11.85 2.51
C ILE A 172 33.34 10.61 2.25
N GLY A 173 34.62 10.85 1.96
CA GLY A 173 35.55 9.80 1.52
C GLY A 173 35.64 8.61 2.49
N VAL A 174 35.57 8.87 3.81
CA VAL A 174 35.66 7.83 4.85
C VAL A 174 34.49 6.85 4.80
N LEU A 175 33.30 7.28 4.34
CA LEU A 175 32.10 6.42 4.26
C LEU A 175 32.01 5.61 2.96
N HIS A 176 32.97 5.77 2.04
CA HIS A 176 32.91 5.13 0.72
C HIS A 176 32.91 3.59 0.86
N PRO A 177 32.01 2.84 0.17
CA PRO A 177 31.85 1.39 0.36
C PRO A 177 33.13 0.55 0.23
N ARG A 178 34.07 0.96 -0.63
CA ARG A 178 35.43 0.38 -0.77
C ARG A 178 36.23 0.28 0.53
N HIS A 179 35.93 1.10 1.54
CA HIS A 179 36.61 1.09 2.84
C HIS A 179 35.89 0.21 3.88
N HIS A 180 34.71 -0.34 3.54
CA HIS A 180 33.82 -1.06 4.45
C HIS A 180 33.37 -2.41 3.87
N ASP A 181 34.25 -3.11 3.14
CA ASP A 181 33.98 -4.41 2.51
C ASP A 181 32.72 -4.42 1.61
N GLY A 182 32.40 -3.29 0.98
CA GLY A 182 31.22 -3.12 0.13
C GLY A 182 29.93 -2.80 0.89
N ALA A 183 29.96 -2.71 2.22
CA ALA A 183 28.86 -2.19 3.00
C ALA A 183 28.62 -0.71 2.65
N ARG A 184 27.35 -0.32 2.57
CA ARG A 184 26.92 1.02 2.16
C ARG A 184 26.06 1.66 3.23
N VAL A 185 26.01 2.98 3.26
CA VAL A 185 25.08 3.74 4.11
C VAL A 185 23.65 3.45 3.67
N VAL A 186 22.80 3.06 4.61
CA VAL A 186 21.38 2.73 4.39
C VAL A 186 20.43 3.65 5.17
N SER A 187 20.93 4.36 6.18
CA SER A 187 20.17 5.40 6.90
C SER A 187 21.12 6.48 7.45
N ILE A 188 20.62 7.71 7.54
CA ILE A 188 21.32 8.88 8.10
C ILE A 188 20.37 9.55 9.09
N ALA A 189 20.80 9.72 10.33
CA ALA A 189 20.07 10.45 11.35
C ALA A 189 20.87 11.68 11.80
N CYS A 190 20.26 12.85 11.79
CA CYS A 190 20.94 14.11 12.08
C CYS A 190 20.37 14.75 13.34
N GLY A 191 21.23 15.00 14.34
CA GLY A 191 20.90 15.88 15.45
C GLY A 191 21.26 17.33 15.16
N GLU A 192 21.30 18.17 16.20
CA GLU A 192 21.51 19.62 16.05
C GLU A 192 22.88 19.95 15.42
N PHE A 193 23.92 19.27 15.90
CA PHE A 193 25.31 19.46 15.47
C PHE A 193 26.07 18.14 15.32
N HIS A 194 25.39 16.99 15.30
CA HIS A 194 25.99 15.68 15.07
C HIS A 194 25.18 14.87 14.04
N THR A 195 25.85 13.92 13.40
CA THR A 195 25.23 13.04 12.40
C THR A 195 25.64 11.60 12.65
N LEU A 196 24.69 10.69 12.49
CA LEU A 196 24.85 9.24 12.54
C LEU A 196 24.58 8.63 11.17
N PHE A 197 25.36 7.61 10.80
CA PHE A 197 25.26 6.86 9.56
C PHE A 197 25.16 5.38 9.89
N LEU A 198 24.08 4.73 9.46
CA LEU A 198 23.90 3.28 9.59
C LEU A 198 24.33 2.60 8.30
N PHE A 199 25.23 1.62 8.41
CA PHE A 199 25.68 0.79 7.30
C PHE A 199 24.85 -0.49 7.17
N SER A 200 24.80 -1.04 5.95
CA SER A 200 24.11 -2.28 5.63
C SER A 200 24.65 -3.53 6.36
N ASN A 201 25.83 -3.45 6.96
CA ASN A 201 26.43 -4.51 7.79
C ASN A 201 26.06 -4.41 9.29
N GLY A 202 25.31 -3.36 9.66
CA GLY A 202 24.88 -3.06 11.03
C GLY A 202 25.84 -2.18 11.83
N GLU A 203 26.89 -1.64 11.22
CA GLU A 203 27.78 -0.69 11.87
C GLU A 203 27.19 0.73 11.88
N VAL A 204 27.43 1.47 12.97
CA VAL A 204 27.05 2.89 13.07
C VAL A 204 28.32 3.74 13.13
N TRP A 205 28.34 4.77 12.29
CA TRP A 205 29.40 5.75 12.22
C TRP A 205 28.82 7.12 12.57
N GLY A 206 29.62 8.01 13.16
CA GLY A 206 29.14 9.36 13.47
C GLY A 206 30.23 10.41 13.50
N CYS A 207 29.84 11.66 13.25
CA CYS A 207 30.69 12.85 13.23
C CYS A 207 29.93 14.06 13.76
N GLY A 208 30.65 15.15 14.01
CA GLY A 208 30.07 16.38 14.54
C GLY A 208 30.39 16.59 16.02
N ARG A 209 29.54 17.37 16.69
CA ARG A 209 29.62 17.70 18.11
C ARG A 209 29.74 16.44 18.97
N CYS A 210 30.75 16.39 19.83
CA CYS A 210 31.02 15.26 20.72
C CYS A 210 31.08 15.63 22.21
N ASP A 211 31.12 16.92 22.55
CA ASP A 211 30.79 17.35 23.90
C ASP A 211 29.31 17.06 24.19
N GLU A 212 28.98 16.90 25.47
CA GLU A 212 27.65 16.45 25.91
C GLU A 212 27.24 15.07 25.36
N TYR A 213 28.21 14.31 24.85
CA TYR A 213 28.07 12.89 24.54
C TYR A 213 27.13 12.55 23.38
N ALA A 214 26.75 13.51 22.52
CA ALA A 214 25.80 13.27 21.43
C ALA A 214 26.23 12.16 20.45
N LEU A 215 27.54 11.96 20.27
CA LEU A 215 28.13 10.86 19.49
C LEU A 215 28.40 9.56 20.28
N GLY A 216 28.28 9.58 21.60
CA GLY A 216 28.41 8.37 22.43
C GLY A 216 29.81 7.75 22.43
N LEU A 217 30.86 8.55 22.20
CA LEU A 217 32.24 8.05 22.15
C LEU A 217 32.83 7.90 23.56
N ALA A 218 33.34 6.71 23.87
CA ALA A 218 34.05 6.47 25.11
C ALA A 218 35.38 7.26 25.19
N ASN A 219 35.83 7.56 26.41
CA ASN A 219 37.08 8.33 26.62
C ASN A 219 38.35 7.63 26.12
N ASP A 220 38.31 6.30 25.93
CA ASP A 220 39.40 5.51 25.35
C ASP A 220 39.32 5.40 23.82
N HIS A 221 38.29 5.98 23.19
CA HIS A 221 38.17 6.04 21.74
C HIS A 221 39.32 6.89 21.16
N PRO A 222 40.09 6.42 20.16
CA PRO A 222 41.25 7.13 19.62
C PRO A 222 40.96 8.57 19.20
N ALA A 223 39.82 8.79 18.52
CA ALA A 223 39.41 10.13 18.11
C ALA A 223 39.06 11.04 19.30
N MET A 224 38.48 10.49 20.39
CA MET A 224 38.16 11.26 21.58
C MET A 224 39.42 11.64 22.36
N ILE A 225 40.39 10.71 22.44
CA ILE A 225 41.72 10.99 23.02
C ILE A 225 42.39 12.16 22.29
N GLN A 226 42.38 12.16 20.96
CA GLN A 226 42.98 13.24 20.16
C GLN A 226 42.31 14.59 20.40
N VAL A 227 40.97 14.63 20.44
CA VAL A 227 40.20 15.85 20.72
C VAL A 227 40.49 16.39 22.11
N LEU A 228 40.49 15.53 23.14
CA LEU A 228 40.76 15.93 24.51
C LEU A 228 42.20 16.44 24.69
N GLN A 229 43.19 15.81 24.05
CA GLN A 229 44.58 16.25 24.07
C GLN A 229 44.75 17.62 23.40
N LYS A 230 44.16 17.81 22.21
CA LYS A 230 44.19 19.10 21.50
C LYS A 230 43.55 20.21 22.33
N HIS A 231 42.37 19.94 22.91
CA HIS A 231 41.67 20.88 23.77
C HIS A 231 42.50 21.30 25.00
N ALA A 232 43.15 20.34 25.67
CA ALA A 232 44.02 20.63 26.82
C ALA A 232 45.22 21.52 26.47
N GLN A 233 45.73 21.44 25.23
CA GLN A 233 46.85 22.27 24.75
C GLN A 233 46.41 23.69 24.34
N GLU A 234 45.25 23.84 23.71
CA GLU A 234 44.80 25.11 23.11
C GLU A 234 44.04 26.02 24.09
N LEU A 235 43.30 25.44 25.04
CA LEU A 235 42.43 26.16 25.97
C LEU A 235 43.17 27.27 26.78
N PRO A 236 44.38 27.03 27.35
CA PRO A 236 45.09 28.08 28.08
C PRO A 236 45.41 29.31 27.23
N GLY A 237 45.84 29.11 25.98
CA GLY A 237 46.17 30.19 25.05
C GLY A 237 44.95 30.97 24.55
N ILE A 238 43.78 30.32 24.48
CA ILE A 238 42.50 30.99 24.18
C ILE A 238 42.05 31.85 25.36
N LYS A 239 42.09 31.30 26.58
CA LYS A 239 41.76 32.07 27.80
C LYS A 239 42.65 33.30 27.94
N GLN A 240 43.94 33.19 27.62
CA GLN A 240 44.86 34.31 27.69
C GLN A 240 44.56 35.41 26.66
N ARG A 241 44.28 35.05 25.39
CA ARG A 241 43.90 36.02 24.35
C ARG A 241 42.59 36.74 24.67
N LEU A 242 41.60 36.04 25.22
CA LEU A 242 40.33 36.65 25.63
C LEU A 242 40.52 37.55 26.86
N ALA A 243 41.33 37.14 27.83
CA ALA A 243 41.70 37.96 28.98
C ALA A 243 42.32 39.30 28.55
N GLU A 244 43.26 39.27 27.61
CA GLU A 244 43.88 40.46 27.01
C GLU A 244 42.86 41.33 26.25
N LYS A 245 41.99 40.71 25.44
CA LYS A 245 40.96 41.40 24.67
C LYS A 245 39.93 42.12 25.54
N TYR A 246 39.54 41.53 26.66
CA TYR A 246 38.52 42.08 27.56
C TYR A 246 39.10 42.84 28.77
N GLY A 247 40.44 42.97 28.85
CA GLY A 247 41.11 43.68 29.94
C GLY A 247 40.94 43.03 31.32
N CYS A 248 40.79 41.71 31.36
CA CYS A 248 40.61 40.92 32.59
C CYS A 248 41.70 39.84 32.73
N THR A 249 41.63 39.02 33.79
CA THR A 249 42.59 37.92 34.01
C THR A 249 41.98 36.58 33.63
N THR A 250 42.82 35.58 33.34
CA THR A 250 42.36 34.21 33.04
C THR A 250 41.65 33.52 34.21
N SER A 251 41.74 34.10 35.41
CA SER A 251 41.04 33.67 36.62
C SER A 251 39.66 34.31 36.79
N ASP A 252 39.25 35.21 35.89
CA ASP A 252 37.90 35.76 35.89
C ASP A 252 36.88 34.60 35.81
N PRO A 253 35.82 34.57 36.63
CA PRO A 253 34.86 33.46 36.66
C PRO A 253 34.28 33.09 35.28
N GLN A 254 34.12 34.06 34.37
CA GLN A 254 33.62 33.81 33.02
C GLN A 254 34.67 33.09 32.14
N LEU A 255 35.95 33.44 32.28
CA LEU A 255 37.06 32.79 31.56
C LEU A 255 37.50 31.48 32.20
N ALA A 256 37.43 31.38 33.52
CA ALA A 256 37.77 30.18 34.28
C ALA A 256 36.84 29.02 33.89
N ASN A 257 35.55 29.29 33.69
CA ASN A 257 34.53 28.31 33.33
C ASN A 257 34.30 28.15 31.81
N LEU A 258 35.11 28.80 30.97
CA LEU A 258 34.99 28.67 29.51
C LEU A 258 35.15 27.20 29.08
N LYS A 259 34.10 26.65 28.46
CA LYS A 259 34.13 25.39 27.73
C LYS A 259 34.20 25.71 26.24
N ILE A 260 35.05 24.99 25.52
CA ILE A 260 35.11 25.04 24.06
C ILE A 260 34.33 23.83 23.54
N ASP A 261 33.51 24.04 22.53
CA ASP A 261 32.76 22.96 21.89
C ASP A 261 33.73 21.92 21.30
N LEU A 262 33.50 20.64 21.63
CA LEU A 262 34.33 19.54 21.16
C LEU A 262 33.61 18.84 20.01
N HIS A 263 34.37 18.41 19.02
CA HIS A 263 33.80 17.81 17.83
C HIS A 263 34.74 16.81 17.16
N ILE A 264 34.15 15.91 16.38
CA ILE A 264 34.80 14.86 15.61
C ILE A 264 34.66 15.18 14.14
N ARG A 265 35.82 15.30 13.48
CA ARG A 265 35.92 15.83 12.12
C ARG A 265 35.38 14.89 11.05
N GLU A 266 35.86 13.65 11.05
CA GLU A 266 35.49 12.63 10.09
C GLU A 266 34.65 11.57 10.81
N PRO A 267 33.72 10.89 10.12
CA PRO A 267 32.92 9.84 10.74
C PRO A 267 33.82 8.79 11.38
N VAL A 268 33.55 8.47 12.63
CA VAL A 268 34.20 7.40 13.38
C VAL A 268 33.18 6.37 13.80
N ARG A 269 33.61 5.12 13.90
CA ARG A 269 32.75 4.02 14.33
C ARG A 269 32.35 4.19 15.80
N ILE A 270 31.05 4.15 16.06
CA ILE A 270 30.48 4.13 17.40
C ILE A 270 30.43 2.67 17.89
N ALA A 271 30.93 2.44 19.10
CA ALA A 271 30.94 1.13 19.71
C ALA A 271 29.67 0.91 20.55
N PHE A 272 29.08 -0.27 20.46
CA PHE A 272 27.91 -0.67 21.25
C PHE A 272 28.29 -1.77 22.25
N PRO A 273 27.62 -1.86 23.41
CA PRO A 273 27.76 -3.01 24.29
C PRO A 273 27.45 -4.32 23.53
N PRO A 274 28.14 -5.43 23.84
CA PRO A 274 27.88 -6.74 23.27
C PRO A 274 26.40 -7.16 23.42
N PRO A 275 25.91 -8.11 22.60
CA PRO A 275 24.61 -8.71 22.85
C PRO A 275 24.57 -9.32 24.26
N PRO A 276 23.47 -9.16 25.01
CA PRO A 276 23.32 -9.71 26.35
C PRO A 276 23.29 -11.24 26.31
N THR A 277 23.84 -11.87 27.34
CA THR A 277 23.82 -13.33 27.49
C THR A 277 23.10 -13.71 28.79
N GLU A 278 22.71 -14.98 28.95
CA GLU A 278 22.12 -15.45 30.21
C GLU A 278 23.04 -15.22 31.42
N SER A 279 24.36 -15.29 31.20
CA SER A 279 25.39 -15.07 32.23
C SER A 279 25.73 -13.60 32.46
N ASP A 280 25.51 -12.73 31.48
CA ASP A 280 25.73 -11.29 31.57
C ASP A 280 24.61 -10.53 30.84
N PRO A 281 23.49 -10.23 31.54
CA PRO A 281 22.34 -9.56 30.94
C PRO A 281 22.57 -8.06 30.71
N THR A 282 23.68 -7.51 31.24
CA THR A 282 24.07 -6.10 31.11
C THR A 282 25.56 -5.98 30.79
N PRO A 283 25.97 -6.47 29.62
CA PRO A 283 27.36 -6.34 29.23
C PRO A 283 27.68 -4.85 29.16
N ALA A 284 28.76 -4.45 29.84
CA ALA A 284 29.28 -3.10 29.73
C ALA A 284 29.89 -2.89 28.33
N LEU A 285 30.00 -1.64 27.90
CA LEU A 285 30.75 -1.32 26.70
C LEU A 285 32.22 -1.75 26.89
N PRO A 286 32.77 -2.62 26.04
CA PRO A 286 34.16 -3.03 26.14
C PRO A 286 35.09 -1.87 25.75
N PRO A 287 36.37 -1.92 26.16
CA PRO A 287 37.36 -0.98 25.65
C PRO A 287 37.35 -0.97 24.13
N TYR A 288 37.54 0.20 23.50
CA TYR A 288 37.41 0.37 22.05
C TYR A 288 38.26 -0.61 21.22
N SER A 289 39.41 -1.03 21.77
CA SER A 289 40.30 -2.05 21.16
C SER A 289 39.64 -3.43 20.93
N ARG A 290 38.48 -3.69 21.53
CA ARG A 290 37.70 -4.92 21.37
C ARG A 290 36.41 -4.58 20.61
N VAL A 291 36.43 -4.77 19.29
CA VAL A 291 35.26 -4.58 18.43
C VAL A 291 34.09 -5.44 18.93
N SER A 292 32.96 -4.83 19.27
CA SER A 292 31.75 -5.58 19.61
C SER A 292 31.02 -6.04 18.34
N GLY A 293 30.44 -7.24 18.39
CA GLY A 293 29.70 -7.86 17.28
C GLY A 293 28.23 -7.43 17.19
N THR A 294 27.82 -6.39 17.91
CA THR A 294 26.42 -5.93 17.96
C THR A 294 26.03 -5.30 16.63
N ARG A 295 25.03 -5.86 15.94
CA ARG A 295 24.50 -5.31 14.68
C ARG A 295 23.30 -4.41 14.97
N ILE A 296 23.39 -3.17 14.51
CA ILE A 296 22.33 -2.18 14.60
C ILE A 296 21.42 -2.28 13.36
N THR A 297 20.11 -2.15 13.57
CA THR A 297 19.09 -2.22 12.51
C THR A 297 18.37 -0.89 12.30
N GLY A 298 18.40 0.01 13.30
CA GLY A 298 17.80 1.34 13.22
C GLY A 298 18.54 2.36 14.10
N ILE A 299 18.53 3.61 13.67
CA ILE A 299 19.16 4.76 14.34
C ILE A 299 18.21 5.96 14.33
N ALA A 300 18.25 6.77 15.40
CA ALA A 300 17.56 8.05 15.46
C ALA A 300 18.39 9.06 16.26
N ALA A 301 18.25 10.35 15.94
CA ALA A 301 19.00 11.42 16.59
C ALA A 301 18.05 12.58 16.94
N GLY A 302 17.96 12.91 18.22
CA GLY A 302 17.40 14.16 18.70
C GLY A 302 18.46 15.26 18.74
N PRO A 303 18.16 16.45 19.29
CA PRO A 303 19.07 17.60 19.28
C PRO A 303 20.43 17.31 19.95
N ARG A 304 20.40 16.65 21.11
CA ARG A 304 21.59 16.36 21.96
C ARG A 304 21.71 14.89 22.38
N TYR A 305 20.84 14.03 21.88
CA TYR A 305 20.84 12.61 22.21
C TYR A 305 20.53 11.75 20.99
N SER A 306 20.79 10.47 21.12
CA SER A 306 20.67 9.51 20.04
C SER A 306 20.17 8.17 20.55
N LEU A 307 19.50 7.43 19.66
CA LEU A 307 18.94 6.12 19.92
C LEU A 307 19.40 5.13 18.85
N ALA A 308 19.47 3.86 19.21
CA ALA A 308 19.64 2.76 18.27
C ALA A 308 18.90 1.51 18.73
N CYS A 309 18.44 0.70 17.78
CA CYS A 309 17.97 -0.66 18.04
C CYS A 309 18.85 -1.69 17.33
N SER A 310 19.09 -2.82 17.99
CA SER A 310 19.92 -3.91 17.46
C SER A 310 19.09 -5.10 16.99
N GLU A 311 19.73 -5.98 16.21
CA GLU A 311 19.15 -7.21 15.68
C GLU A 311 18.63 -8.17 16.76
N ASP A 312 19.21 -8.12 17.98
CA ASP A 312 18.77 -8.91 19.14
C ASP A 312 17.57 -8.29 19.88
N GLY A 313 17.03 -7.18 19.38
CA GLY A 313 15.89 -6.47 19.97
C GLY A 313 16.25 -5.53 21.12
N SER A 314 17.54 -5.26 21.37
CA SER A 314 17.95 -4.30 22.40
C SER A 314 17.85 -2.86 21.89
N MET A 315 17.48 -1.94 22.78
CA MET A 315 17.53 -0.49 22.54
C MET A 315 18.68 0.15 23.32
N TYR A 316 19.35 1.10 22.69
CA TYR A 316 20.43 1.89 23.28
C TYR A 316 20.11 3.38 23.17
N ALA A 317 20.51 4.13 24.21
CA ALA A 317 20.39 5.58 24.24
C ALA A 317 21.70 6.21 24.76
N TRP A 318 22.06 7.39 24.23
CA TRP A 318 23.21 8.17 24.68
C TRP A 318 23.04 9.66 24.36
N GLY A 319 23.86 10.52 24.98
CA GLY A 319 23.74 11.98 24.90
C GLY A 319 23.06 12.59 26.12
N VAL A 320 22.46 13.78 25.97
CA VAL A 320 21.76 14.51 27.05
C VAL A 320 20.25 14.44 26.86
N GLY A 321 19.55 14.01 27.91
CA GLY A 321 18.09 13.91 27.94
C GLY A 321 17.50 14.45 29.25
N THR A 322 17.50 15.77 29.40
CA THR A 322 16.96 16.50 30.57
C THR A 322 15.44 16.35 30.77
N ALA A 323 14.72 15.83 29.77
CA ALA A 323 13.31 15.46 29.83
C ALA A 323 13.09 13.94 29.82
N ALA A 324 14.09 13.17 30.29
CA ALA A 324 14.08 11.70 30.34
C ALA A 324 14.03 11.00 28.97
N GLN A 325 14.39 11.69 27.88
CA GLN A 325 14.38 11.16 26.51
C GLN A 325 15.25 9.91 26.33
N LEU A 326 16.25 9.71 27.21
CA LEU A 326 17.14 8.54 27.17
C LEU A 326 16.46 7.26 27.66
N GLY A 327 15.37 7.34 28.43
CA GLY A 327 14.71 6.17 29.00
C GLY A 327 15.55 5.38 30.03
N LEU A 328 16.66 5.95 30.51
CA LEU A 328 17.62 5.27 31.42
C LEU A 328 17.26 5.39 32.92
N GLY A 329 16.14 6.05 33.22
CA GLY A 329 15.65 6.29 34.57
C GLY A 329 15.50 7.78 34.86
N LYS A 330 14.63 8.10 35.83
CA LYS A 330 14.24 9.48 36.19
C LYS A 330 15.39 10.36 36.71
N ASP A 331 16.49 9.74 37.15
CA ASP A 331 17.66 10.43 37.73
C ASP A 331 18.85 10.47 36.74
N VAL A 332 18.66 10.06 35.49
CA VAL A 332 19.71 9.98 34.46
C VAL A 332 19.47 11.05 33.39
N GLU A 333 20.16 12.17 33.51
CA GLU A 333 20.05 13.30 32.58
C GLU A 333 21.03 13.20 31.39
N SER A 334 22.04 12.33 31.48
CA SER A 334 22.99 12.11 30.39
C SER A 334 23.60 10.71 30.41
N ALA A 335 24.02 10.23 29.24
CA ALA A 335 24.75 8.98 29.07
C ALA A 335 25.90 9.15 28.08
N ALA A 336 27.12 8.88 28.54
CA ALA A 336 28.35 9.17 27.79
C ALA A 336 28.58 8.27 26.57
N THR A 337 27.98 7.08 26.57
CA THR A 337 28.15 6.04 25.56
C THR A 337 26.84 5.30 25.35
N PRO A 338 26.63 4.59 24.22
CA PRO A 338 25.42 3.80 23.98
C PRO A 338 25.11 2.89 25.17
N THR A 339 24.08 3.27 25.92
CA THR A 339 23.70 2.60 27.16
C THR A 339 22.37 1.91 26.93
N ARG A 340 22.30 0.64 27.29
CA ARG A 340 21.10 -0.17 27.06
C ARG A 340 19.93 0.35 27.89
N VAL A 341 18.83 0.67 27.22
CA VAL A 341 17.56 1.07 27.84
C VAL A 341 16.89 -0.18 28.42
N ARG A 342 16.42 -0.09 29.67
CA ARG A 342 15.84 -1.23 30.38
C ARG A 342 14.62 -0.81 31.19
N SER A 343 13.56 -1.58 31.02
CA SER A 343 12.37 -1.53 31.88
C SER A 343 11.95 -2.94 32.27
N LYS A 344 11.21 -3.07 33.39
CA LYS A 344 10.59 -4.36 33.75
C LYS A 344 9.64 -4.83 32.66
N THR A 345 8.93 -3.90 32.02
CA THR A 345 8.01 -4.16 30.91
C THR A 345 8.76 -4.64 29.67
N MET A 346 9.86 -3.96 29.30
CA MET A 346 10.69 -4.29 28.13
C MET A 346 11.33 -5.69 28.17
N LYS A 347 11.40 -6.36 29.34
CA LYS A 347 11.91 -7.74 29.41
C LYS A 347 11.09 -8.74 28.60
N GLU A 348 9.82 -8.43 28.38
CA GLU A 348 8.93 -9.27 27.61
C GLU A 348 8.93 -8.89 26.13
N TYR A 349 9.70 -7.88 25.68
CA TYR A 349 9.62 -7.38 24.32
C TYR A 349 10.97 -7.26 23.60
N VAL A 350 10.92 -7.28 22.27
CA VAL A 350 11.99 -7.08 21.29
C VAL A 350 11.75 -5.75 20.59
N VAL A 351 12.68 -4.82 20.67
CA VAL A 351 12.58 -3.51 20.00
C VAL A 351 12.89 -3.65 18.51
N LEU A 352 11.97 -3.19 17.66
CA LEU A 352 12.04 -3.30 16.21
C LEU A 352 12.45 -1.99 15.52
N GLU A 353 12.09 -0.84 16.10
CA GLU A 353 12.39 0.49 15.55
C GLU A 353 12.43 1.56 16.65
N VAL A 354 13.16 2.65 16.43
CA VAL A 354 13.32 3.78 17.36
C VAL A 354 13.22 5.11 16.63
N ASP A 355 12.63 6.12 17.27
CA ASP A 355 12.58 7.50 16.77
C ASP A 355 12.84 8.50 17.92
N ALA A 356 13.45 9.66 17.58
CA ALA A 356 13.97 10.61 18.54
C ALA A 356 13.47 12.03 18.26
N GLY A 357 12.64 12.56 19.17
CA GLY A 357 12.22 13.96 19.17
C GLY A 357 13.13 14.87 20.01
N GLY A 358 12.75 16.14 20.17
CA GLY A 358 13.48 17.12 20.96
C GLY A 358 13.31 16.88 22.45
N GLN A 359 12.11 16.45 22.86
CA GLN A 359 11.73 16.26 24.26
C GLN A 359 11.17 14.86 24.56
N HIS A 360 11.08 13.96 23.59
CA HIS A 360 10.53 12.62 23.76
C HIS A 360 11.17 11.62 22.81
N ALA A 361 11.11 10.34 23.14
CA ALA A 361 11.58 9.22 22.32
C ALA A 361 10.46 8.21 22.12
N LEU A 362 10.42 7.54 20.97
CA LEU A 362 9.48 6.47 20.66
C LEU A 362 10.24 5.19 20.31
N CYS A 363 9.66 4.04 20.67
CA CYS A 363 10.15 2.73 20.25
C CYS A 363 8.98 1.81 19.90
N TYR A 364 9.14 1.03 18.83
CA TYR A 364 8.19 0.00 18.42
C TYR A 364 8.68 -1.38 18.90
N GLU A 365 7.82 -2.16 19.56
CA GLU A 365 8.22 -3.35 20.32
C GLU A 365 7.31 -4.58 20.07
N SER A 366 7.87 -5.79 20.25
CA SER A 366 7.23 -7.08 20.02
C SER A 366 7.36 -8.06 21.19
N LYS A 367 6.28 -8.68 21.68
CA LYS A 367 6.36 -9.58 22.84
C LYS A 367 6.98 -10.98 22.58
N LEU A 368 7.88 -11.41 23.48
CA LEU A 368 8.55 -12.71 23.54
C LEU A 368 7.59 -13.83 24.03
N ILE A 369 7.32 -14.83 23.19
CA ILE A 369 6.51 -16.03 23.54
C ILE A 369 7.41 -17.10 24.21
N SER A 370 6.93 -17.70 25.31
CA SER A 370 7.69 -18.49 26.30
C SER A 370 8.46 -19.72 25.80
N ASN A 371 8.30 -20.14 24.54
CA ASN A 371 9.01 -21.29 23.96
C ASN A 371 10.27 -20.94 23.13
N GLN A 372 10.66 -19.66 23.01
CA GLN A 372 11.83 -19.25 22.20
C GLN A 372 13.15 -19.08 22.96
N ARG A 373 13.28 -19.58 24.21
CA ARG A 373 14.51 -19.39 25.01
C ARG A 373 15.80 -20.03 24.45
N LYS A 374 15.81 -20.68 23.28
CA LYS A 374 17.01 -21.36 22.73
C LYS A 374 17.30 -21.22 21.23
N SER A 375 16.66 -20.34 20.46
CA SER A 375 16.93 -20.27 19.00
C SER A 375 16.99 -18.89 18.37
N ILE A 376 17.44 -17.84 19.07
CA ILE A 376 17.76 -16.53 18.45
C ILE A 376 19.22 -16.48 18.00
N ALA A 377 19.72 -17.59 17.46
CA ALA A 377 20.94 -17.63 16.66
C ALA A 377 20.57 -18.41 15.40
N TYR A 378 20.66 -17.74 14.25
CA TYR A 378 20.28 -18.22 12.91
C TYR A 378 18.79 -18.20 12.60
N THR A 379 18.27 -17.02 12.28
CA THR A 379 17.57 -16.73 11.01
C THR A 379 17.18 -15.25 10.98
N SER A 380 17.43 -14.60 9.83
CA SER A 380 17.09 -13.20 9.51
C SER A 380 15.74 -12.75 10.10
N PRO A 381 15.62 -11.56 10.72
CA PRO A 381 14.43 -11.25 11.50
C PRO A 381 13.28 -10.79 10.59
N VAL A 382 12.28 -11.67 10.45
CA VAL A 382 10.88 -11.31 10.17
C VAL A 382 10.10 -11.52 11.46
N LYS A 383 9.52 -10.42 11.95
CA LYS A 383 8.33 -10.27 12.81
C LYS A 383 7.88 -11.49 13.64
N GLN A 384 8.09 -11.41 14.96
CA GLN A 384 7.06 -11.82 15.93
C GLN A 384 6.44 -10.55 16.50
N LEU A 385 5.22 -10.59 17.04
CA LEU A 385 4.56 -9.58 17.89
C LEU A 385 3.54 -10.31 18.75
N GLY A 386 3.64 -10.15 20.07
CA GLY A 386 2.57 -10.47 21.01
C GLY A 386 2.02 -9.23 21.71
N GLU A 387 0.79 -9.38 22.18
CA GLU A 387 -0.14 -8.35 22.64
C GLU A 387 0.00 -8.00 24.14
N LEU A 388 -0.46 -6.79 24.53
CA LEU A 388 -0.97 -6.54 25.88
C LEU A 388 -2.03 -5.43 25.96
N TYR A 389 -3.06 -5.75 26.76
CA TYR A 389 -4.22 -5.00 27.20
C TYR A 389 -3.89 -3.81 28.11
N ALA A 390 -4.71 -2.75 28.06
CA ALA A 390 -4.64 -1.62 28.99
C ALA A 390 -5.91 -1.55 29.88
N TYR A 391 -5.71 -1.56 31.20
CA TYR A 391 -6.72 -1.24 32.21
C TYR A 391 -6.59 0.22 32.66
N THR A 392 -7.74 0.89 32.82
CA THR A 392 -7.89 2.28 33.28
C THR A 392 -7.78 2.42 34.81
N HIS A 393 -7.08 3.45 35.30
CA HIS A 393 -7.41 4.10 36.57
C HIS A 393 -6.98 5.59 36.60
N ARG A 394 -7.92 6.46 37.01
CA ARG A 394 -7.71 7.84 37.51
C ARG A 394 -7.44 7.79 39.03
N PRO A 395 -6.80 8.80 39.66
CA PRO A 395 -7.52 9.98 40.20
C PRO A 395 -6.75 11.34 40.19
N GLU A 396 -7.50 12.35 40.65
CA GLU A 396 -7.40 13.83 40.62
C GLU A 396 -6.21 14.53 41.31
N GLY A 397 -5.98 15.81 40.96
CA GLY A 397 -5.34 16.83 41.84
C GLY A 397 -4.60 17.98 41.11
N LYS A 398 -5.07 19.22 41.28
CA LYS A 398 -4.61 20.48 40.64
C LYS A 398 -3.36 21.11 41.27
N THR A 399 -2.50 21.75 40.47
CA THR A 399 -1.94 23.13 40.67
C THR A 399 -1.14 23.63 39.45
N THR A 400 -1.35 24.91 39.08
CA THR A 400 -0.75 25.70 37.97
C THR A 400 0.47 26.51 38.44
N PHE A 401 1.54 26.69 37.65
CA PHE A 401 1.92 27.83 36.74
C PHE A 401 3.45 27.69 36.42
N PRO A 402 4.09 28.50 35.55
CA PRO A 402 3.93 28.64 34.10
C PRO A 402 5.30 28.56 33.37
N TYR A 403 5.45 27.77 32.30
CA TYR A 403 6.44 28.03 31.25
C TYR A 403 5.90 27.43 29.95
N GLU A 404 5.82 28.27 28.92
CA GLU A 404 5.50 27.90 27.56
C GLU A 404 6.59 26.96 27.04
N VAL A 405 6.16 25.80 26.55
CA VAL A 405 6.99 24.84 25.85
C VAL A 405 6.33 24.62 24.49
N THR A 406 6.86 25.26 23.47
CA THR A 406 6.58 24.93 22.07
C THR A 406 7.12 23.53 21.82
N SER A 407 6.22 22.56 21.84
CA SER A 407 6.51 21.19 21.44
C SER A 407 6.25 21.04 19.94
N SER A 408 7.26 20.70 19.17
CA SER A 408 7.04 19.99 17.91
C SER A 408 8.16 18.97 17.72
N CYS A 409 7.79 17.70 17.83
CA CYS A 409 8.50 16.60 17.23
C CYS A 409 7.45 15.61 16.76
N TYR A 410 7.38 15.44 15.44
CA TYR A 410 6.92 14.27 14.72
C TYR A 410 7.44 14.44 13.29
N ALA A 411 8.62 13.90 13.01
CA ALA A 411 9.06 13.63 11.65
C ALA A 411 8.90 12.12 11.44
N GLN A 412 7.72 11.69 10.98
CA GLN A 412 7.55 10.31 10.57
C GLN A 412 8.45 10.04 9.37
N CYS A 413 9.39 9.12 9.57
CA CYS A 413 10.11 8.44 8.52
C CYS A 413 9.12 7.91 7.48
N SER A 414 9.21 8.44 6.26
CA SER A 414 8.72 7.75 5.07
C SER A 414 9.47 6.43 4.94
N ILE A 415 8.87 5.33 5.37
CA ILE A 415 9.34 3.99 5.05
C ILE A 415 9.21 3.85 3.52
N PRO A 416 10.31 3.63 2.77
CA PRO A 416 10.19 3.27 1.37
C PRO A 416 9.35 1.99 1.32
N ALA A 417 8.23 2.05 0.58
CA ALA A 417 7.41 0.89 0.30
C ALA A 417 8.34 -0.29 -0.03
N LEU A 418 8.33 -1.29 0.86
CA LEU A 418 9.02 -2.55 0.63
C LEU A 418 8.50 -3.05 -0.72
N ARG A 419 9.38 -3.02 -1.73
CA ARG A 419 9.23 -3.90 -2.89
C ARG A 419 9.11 -5.31 -2.32
N THR A 420 7.90 -5.86 -2.26
CA THR A 420 7.74 -7.31 -2.30
C THR A 420 8.18 -7.73 -3.69
N SER A 421 9.49 -7.94 -3.87
CA SER A 421 9.94 -8.71 -5.02
C SER A 421 9.50 -10.15 -4.78
N LEU A 422 8.40 -10.58 -5.41
CA LEU A 422 8.13 -12.00 -5.59
C LEU A 422 9.22 -12.54 -6.51
N ARG A 423 10.25 -13.17 -5.94
CA ARG A 423 11.24 -13.92 -6.72
C ARG A 423 10.80 -15.38 -6.78
N SER A 424 10.39 -15.82 -7.96
CA SER A 424 10.44 -17.24 -8.34
C SER A 424 11.90 -17.68 -8.38
N ARG A 425 12.22 -18.86 -7.83
CA ARG A 425 13.58 -19.46 -7.87
C ARG A 425 14.13 -19.64 -9.30
N ASN A 426 13.30 -19.46 -10.34
CA ASN A 426 13.64 -19.77 -11.74
C ASN A 426 13.59 -18.57 -12.71
N GLY A 427 13.52 -17.32 -12.23
CA GLY A 427 13.68 -16.13 -13.09
C GLY A 427 12.41 -15.61 -13.79
N GLN A 428 11.21 -15.92 -13.30
CA GLN A 428 9.96 -15.32 -13.81
C GLN A 428 9.80 -13.85 -13.39
N ARG A 429 9.29 -13.00 -14.30
CA ARG A 429 8.86 -11.62 -14.04
C ARG A 429 7.37 -11.63 -13.65
N ILE A 430 7.08 -11.55 -12.35
CA ILE A 430 5.78 -11.11 -11.85
C ILE A 430 5.86 -9.59 -11.72
N SER A 431 5.01 -8.88 -12.43
CA SER A 431 4.93 -7.42 -12.36
C SER A 431 3.77 -7.06 -11.42
N LEU A 432 4.07 -6.65 -10.19
CA LEU A 432 3.13 -5.90 -9.36
C LEU A 432 3.12 -4.47 -9.90
N ILE A 433 2.02 -4.06 -10.49
CA ILE A 433 1.92 -2.81 -11.21
C ILE A 433 0.78 -1.96 -10.61
N ARG A 434 1.02 -0.64 -10.57
CA ARG A 434 0.26 0.41 -9.87
C ARG A 434 -1.26 0.29 -9.98
N GLY A 435 -1.91 0.56 -8.85
CA GLY A 435 -3.26 1.13 -8.73
C GLY A 435 -3.30 2.06 -7.52
N GLU A 436 -4.47 2.64 -7.21
CA GLU A 436 -4.70 3.33 -5.93
C GLU A 436 -4.35 2.39 -4.75
N PRO A 437 -3.98 2.87 -3.54
CA PRO A 437 -3.38 2.06 -2.46
C PRO A 437 -4.17 0.79 -2.04
N TRP A 438 -5.44 0.73 -2.42
CA TRP A 438 -6.42 -0.30 -2.07
C TRP A 438 -6.88 -1.16 -3.26
N MET A 439 -6.49 -0.85 -4.51
CA MET A 439 -6.82 -1.63 -5.71
C MET A 439 -5.55 -2.04 -6.45
N TRP A 440 -5.13 -3.30 -6.34
CA TRP A 440 -3.91 -3.79 -6.97
C TRP A 440 -4.20 -4.50 -8.29
N THR A 441 -3.31 -4.33 -9.28
CA THR A 441 -3.34 -5.12 -10.51
C THR A 441 -2.26 -6.19 -10.43
N VAL A 442 -2.67 -7.43 -10.67
CA VAL A 442 -1.77 -8.58 -10.79
C VAL A 442 -1.70 -8.97 -12.27
N ALA A 443 -0.51 -8.91 -12.86
CA ALA A 443 -0.30 -9.29 -14.26
C ALA A 443 0.69 -10.46 -14.38
N LEU A 444 0.25 -11.54 -15.03
CA LEU A 444 1.08 -12.68 -15.40
C LEU A 444 1.58 -12.55 -16.83
N THR A 445 2.90 -12.66 -17.00
CA THR A 445 3.56 -12.55 -18.32
C THR A 445 3.73 -13.91 -19.04
N ASP A 446 3.35 -15.02 -18.39
CA ASP A 446 3.39 -16.40 -18.93
C ASP A 446 2.37 -17.29 -18.19
N ARG A 447 1.87 -18.34 -18.86
CA ARG A 447 0.86 -19.33 -18.40
C ARG A 447 1.41 -20.37 -17.39
N ARG A 448 2.55 -20.10 -16.75
CA ARG A 448 3.25 -21.03 -15.85
C ARG A 448 2.97 -20.73 -14.36
N ARG A 449 3.14 -21.74 -13.51
CA ARG A 449 2.97 -21.74 -12.04
C ARG A 449 3.16 -20.39 -11.37
N GLY A 450 2.06 -19.87 -10.84
CA GLY A 450 2.00 -18.68 -10.01
C GLY A 450 2.11 -19.04 -8.52
N ARG A 451 2.74 -18.16 -7.74
CA ARG A 451 2.76 -18.23 -6.27
C ARG A 451 2.32 -16.89 -5.72
N TYR A 452 1.20 -16.88 -5.01
CA TYR A 452 0.58 -15.68 -4.46
C TYR A 452 0.49 -15.81 -2.95
N VAL A 453 1.20 -14.94 -2.23
CA VAL A 453 1.14 -14.87 -0.76
C VAL A 453 0.41 -13.58 -0.38
N PRO A 454 -0.93 -13.58 -0.36
CA PRO A 454 -1.66 -12.52 0.29
C PRO A 454 -1.32 -12.50 1.79
N TRP A 455 -1.17 -11.29 2.34
CA TRP A 455 -0.94 -11.05 3.76
C TRP A 455 -2.15 -10.32 4.31
N SER A 456 -2.78 -10.83 5.38
CA SER A 456 -3.77 -10.05 6.13
C SER A 456 -3.03 -8.96 6.90
N SER A 457 -3.10 -7.73 6.40
CA SER A 457 -2.32 -6.63 6.96
C SER A 457 -2.91 -6.07 8.25
N HIS A 458 -2.04 -5.64 9.18
CA HIS A 458 -2.42 -4.95 10.42
C HIS A 458 -3.27 -3.68 10.16
N HIS A 459 -3.16 -3.03 9.00
CA HIS A 459 -3.94 -1.82 8.70
C HIS A 459 -5.44 -2.10 8.49
N TRP A 460 -5.82 -3.26 7.93
CA TRP A 460 -7.22 -3.69 7.85
C TRP A 460 -7.77 -4.17 9.21
N GLN A 461 -6.92 -4.34 10.23
CA GLN A 461 -7.26 -4.92 11.54
C GLN A 461 -7.42 -3.89 12.66
N GLN A 462 -7.05 -2.62 12.44
CA GLN A 462 -7.18 -1.54 13.44
C GLN A 462 -8.51 -0.79 13.37
N GLU A 463 -9.29 -0.96 12.30
CA GLU A 463 -10.65 -0.46 12.22
C GLU A 463 -11.61 -1.54 12.73
N HIS A 464 -12.20 -1.35 13.92
CA HIS A 464 -13.15 -2.27 14.54
C HIS A 464 -14.46 -2.46 13.75
N ASP A 465 -14.60 -1.79 12.60
CA ASP A 465 -15.81 -1.78 11.78
C ASP A 465 -15.74 -2.75 10.58
N HIS A 466 -14.62 -3.46 10.36
CA HIS A 466 -14.42 -4.42 9.27
C HIS A 466 -14.05 -5.84 9.77
N ARG A 467 -14.37 -6.87 8.97
CA ARG A 467 -13.94 -8.26 9.24
C ARG A 467 -12.42 -8.40 9.10
N GLN A 468 -11.77 -9.02 10.09
CA GLN A 468 -10.31 -9.13 10.13
C GLN A 468 -9.74 -10.35 9.40
N ALA A 469 -10.52 -11.44 9.33
CA ALA A 469 -10.19 -12.60 8.51
C ALA A 469 -10.45 -12.30 7.03
N ILE A 470 -9.75 -12.99 6.12
CA ILE A 470 -9.89 -12.79 4.66
C ILE A 470 -9.77 -14.11 3.90
N SER A 471 -10.36 -14.21 2.72
CA SER A 471 -10.00 -15.23 1.72
C SER A 471 -9.93 -14.56 0.35
N TYR A 472 -9.27 -15.16 -0.64
CA TYR A 472 -9.15 -14.58 -1.98
C TYR A 472 -9.62 -15.58 -3.01
N HIS A 473 -10.59 -15.18 -3.83
CA HIS A 473 -10.98 -15.90 -5.03
C HIS A 473 -10.29 -15.31 -6.26
N TRP A 474 -9.80 -16.18 -7.14
CA TRP A 474 -9.16 -15.84 -8.42
C TRP A 474 -10.17 -16.07 -9.54
N HIS A 475 -11.09 -15.13 -9.68
CA HIS A 475 -12.31 -15.29 -10.47
C HIS A 475 -12.02 -15.66 -11.93
N GLY A 476 -12.61 -16.77 -12.36
CA GLY A 476 -12.51 -17.30 -13.72
C GLY A 476 -11.32 -18.24 -13.96
N ILE A 477 -10.42 -18.45 -12.99
CA ILE A 477 -9.35 -19.44 -13.09
C ILE A 477 -9.91 -20.84 -12.77
N PHE A 478 -9.62 -21.83 -13.61
CA PHE A 478 -10.18 -23.19 -13.46
C PHE A 478 -9.70 -23.96 -12.24
N GLN A 479 -8.49 -23.65 -11.73
CA GLN A 479 -7.95 -24.33 -10.54
C GLN A 479 -7.91 -25.87 -10.66
N HIS A 480 -7.63 -26.40 -11.85
CA HIS A 480 -7.50 -27.84 -12.08
C HIS A 480 -6.45 -28.46 -11.15
N GLY A 481 -6.91 -29.33 -10.24
CA GLY A 481 -6.07 -29.99 -9.23
C GLY A 481 -5.64 -29.10 -8.06
N THR A 482 -6.11 -27.85 -8.01
CA THR A 482 -5.83 -26.86 -6.97
C THR A 482 -7.11 -26.26 -6.41
N ASN A 483 -8.21 -27.02 -6.32
CA ASN A 483 -9.50 -26.56 -5.76
C ASN A 483 -9.34 -25.90 -4.38
N TYR A 484 -8.38 -26.33 -3.55
CA TYR A 484 -8.07 -25.73 -2.25
C TYR A 484 -7.67 -24.24 -2.31
N ALA A 485 -7.19 -23.79 -3.47
CA ALA A 485 -6.74 -22.42 -3.75
C ALA A 485 -7.81 -21.59 -4.45
N ASP A 486 -9.03 -22.11 -4.60
CA ASP A 486 -10.11 -21.41 -5.29
C ASP A 486 -10.60 -20.19 -4.50
N GLY A 487 -10.68 -20.25 -3.17
CA GLY A 487 -10.93 -19.07 -2.32
C GLY A 487 -12.27 -18.97 -1.56
N PRO A 488 -13.41 -19.48 -2.06
CA PRO A 488 -14.69 -19.39 -1.35
C PRO A 488 -14.65 -19.95 0.07
N SER A 489 -14.86 -19.07 1.05
CA SER A 489 -14.82 -19.41 2.47
C SER A 489 -15.90 -20.45 2.80
N PHE A 490 -15.52 -21.46 3.56
CA PHE A 490 -16.37 -22.60 3.96
C PHE A 490 -16.86 -23.50 2.80
N VAL A 491 -16.34 -23.30 1.59
CA VAL A 491 -16.48 -24.27 0.49
C VAL A 491 -15.12 -24.92 0.23
N THR A 492 -14.12 -24.15 -0.17
CA THR A 492 -12.80 -24.67 -0.56
C THR A 492 -11.73 -24.45 0.50
N GLN A 493 -11.94 -23.54 1.45
CA GLN A 493 -11.02 -23.30 2.56
C GLN A 493 -11.72 -22.65 3.77
N CYS A 494 -11.08 -22.69 4.94
CA CYS A 494 -11.42 -21.74 6.01
C CYS A 494 -10.78 -20.36 5.72
N PRO A 495 -11.32 -19.26 6.27
CA PRO A 495 -10.71 -17.95 6.13
C PRO A 495 -9.30 -17.89 6.71
N ILE A 496 -8.46 -17.05 6.11
CA ILE A 496 -7.13 -16.72 6.61
C ILE A 496 -7.32 -15.77 7.80
N ALA A 497 -6.94 -16.24 8.99
CA ALA A 497 -7.02 -15.45 10.20
C ALA A 497 -6.18 -14.17 10.12
N ALA A 498 -6.57 -13.17 10.93
CA ALA A 498 -5.77 -11.98 11.16
C ALA A 498 -4.33 -12.36 11.56
N ASN A 499 -3.34 -11.68 10.99
CA ASN A 499 -1.90 -11.87 11.25
C ASN A 499 -1.29 -13.17 10.76
N HIS A 500 -2.06 -13.95 10.01
CA HIS A 500 -1.60 -15.14 9.32
C HIS A 500 -1.45 -14.87 7.83
N SER A 501 -0.63 -15.67 7.17
CA SER A 501 -0.51 -15.69 5.71
C SER A 501 -0.83 -17.08 5.19
N PHE A 502 -1.33 -17.12 3.97
CA PHE A 502 -1.58 -18.36 3.25
C PHE A 502 -1.06 -18.20 1.82
N LEU A 503 -0.37 -19.22 1.31
CA LEU A 503 0.16 -19.23 -0.04
C LEU A 503 -0.86 -19.91 -0.97
N TYR A 504 -1.46 -19.13 -1.87
CA TYR A 504 -2.18 -19.66 -3.02
C TYR A 504 -1.14 -20.01 -4.10
N GLU A 505 -1.06 -21.28 -4.47
CA GLU A 505 -0.12 -21.78 -5.46
C GLU A 505 -0.89 -22.63 -6.48
N PHE A 506 -0.95 -22.15 -7.72
CA PHE A 506 -1.67 -22.80 -8.81
C PHE A 506 -1.05 -22.48 -10.18
N ASP A 507 -1.39 -23.29 -11.16
CA ASP A 507 -1.00 -23.15 -12.57
C ASP A 507 -2.19 -22.60 -13.39
N VAL A 508 -1.91 -21.92 -14.51
CA VAL A 508 -2.92 -21.43 -15.46
C VAL A 508 -2.55 -21.88 -16.88
N PRO A 509 -2.46 -23.20 -17.12
CA PRO A 509 -1.78 -23.74 -18.30
C PRO A 509 -2.52 -23.48 -19.62
N ASP A 510 -3.84 -23.41 -19.57
CA ASP A 510 -4.77 -23.45 -20.69
C ASP A 510 -5.69 -22.22 -20.77
N GLN A 511 -5.46 -21.22 -19.92
CA GLN A 511 -6.22 -19.97 -19.91
C GLN A 511 -5.32 -18.75 -20.15
N ALA A 512 -5.84 -17.76 -20.88
CA ALA A 512 -5.27 -16.42 -21.04
C ALA A 512 -6.40 -15.44 -21.31
N GLY A 513 -6.33 -14.24 -20.75
CA GLY A 513 -7.40 -13.25 -20.83
C GLY A 513 -7.44 -12.31 -19.63
N THR A 514 -8.61 -11.69 -19.45
CA THR A 514 -8.92 -10.71 -18.42
C THR A 514 -9.76 -11.35 -17.30
N TYR A 515 -9.16 -11.38 -16.12
CA TYR A 515 -9.74 -11.90 -14.88
C TYR A 515 -9.64 -10.84 -13.79
N TRP A 516 -10.03 -11.22 -12.58
CA TRP A 516 -9.93 -10.38 -11.40
C TRP A 516 -9.82 -11.25 -10.16
N TYR A 517 -9.44 -10.65 -9.04
CA TYR A 517 -9.46 -11.30 -7.74
C TYR A 517 -10.29 -10.48 -6.77
N HIS A 518 -10.90 -11.14 -5.79
CA HIS A 518 -11.69 -10.47 -4.76
C HIS A 518 -11.77 -11.29 -3.48
N SER A 519 -12.17 -10.65 -2.38
CA SER A 519 -12.51 -11.38 -1.16
C SER A 519 -13.66 -12.34 -1.41
N HIS A 520 -13.59 -13.55 -0.88
CA HIS A 520 -14.70 -14.49 -0.90
C HIS A 520 -15.06 -14.93 0.52
N LEU A 521 -15.15 -13.93 1.41
CA LEU A 521 -15.60 -14.05 2.79
C LEU A 521 -16.70 -13.02 3.05
N SER A 522 -17.95 -13.49 3.18
CA SER A 522 -19.10 -12.61 3.37
C SER A 522 -19.12 -11.52 2.29
N VAL A 523 -19.58 -10.32 2.62
CA VAL A 523 -19.63 -9.15 1.71
C VAL A 523 -18.34 -8.32 1.66
N GLN A 524 -17.21 -8.90 2.07
CA GLN A 524 -15.98 -8.13 2.35
C GLN A 524 -15.36 -7.49 1.12
N TYR A 525 -15.57 -8.02 -0.10
CA TYR A 525 -14.94 -7.40 -1.27
C TYR A 525 -15.54 -6.04 -1.61
N CYS A 526 -16.77 -5.77 -1.16
CA CYS A 526 -17.44 -4.47 -1.28
C CYS A 526 -16.74 -3.36 -0.48
N ASP A 527 -16.05 -3.73 0.60
CA ASP A 527 -15.21 -2.80 1.38
C ASP A 527 -13.89 -2.46 0.65
N GLY A 528 -13.62 -3.08 -0.51
CA GLY A 528 -12.51 -2.71 -1.39
C GLY A 528 -11.47 -3.79 -1.65
N LEU A 529 -11.59 -4.98 -1.05
CA LEU A 529 -10.65 -6.09 -1.29
C LEU A 529 -10.93 -6.79 -2.64
N ARG A 530 -10.66 -6.08 -3.74
CA ARG A 530 -10.89 -6.51 -5.13
C ARG A 530 -9.89 -5.83 -6.08
N GLY A 531 -9.54 -6.50 -7.19
CA GLY A 531 -8.58 -5.95 -8.14
C GLY A 531 -8.45 -6.77 -9.43
N ALA A 532 -7.79 -6.21 -10.44
CA ALA A 532 -7.64 -6.83 -11.75
C ALA A 532 -6.58 -7.94 -11.74
N PHE A 533 -6.81 -8.99 -12.54
CA PHE A 533 -5.88 -10.11 -12.74
C PHE A 533 -5.77 -10.42 -14.23
N ILE A 534 -4.64 -10.10 -14.86
CA ILE A 534 -4.48 -10.28 -16.32
C ILE A 534 -3.49 -11.42 -16.60
N VAL A 535 -3.89 -12.36 -17.46
CA VAL A 535 -3.01 -13.42 -17.96
C VAL A 535 -2.78 -13.20 -19.45
N TYR A 536 -1.60 -12.69 -19.80
CA TYR A 536 -1.26 -12.48 -21.21
C TYR A 536 -0.98 -13.81 -21.93
N ASP A 537 -1.36 -13.90 -23.20
CA ASP A 537 -1.12 -15.10 -24.00
C ASP A 537 0.30 -15.15 -24.56
N GLY A 538 1.18 -15.91 -23.90
CA GLY A 538 2.61 -15.93 -24.18
C GLY A 538 3.32 -14.65 -23.72
N GLU A 539 4.64 -14.60 -23.92
CA GLU A 539 5.47 -13.50 -23.43
C GLU A 539 5.01 -12.14 -23.99
N ASN A 540 4.37 -11.32 -23.15
CA ASN A 540 3.75 -10.04 -23.50
C ASN A 540 2.67 -10.15 -24.61
N GLY A 541 1.85 -11.21 -24.59
CA GLY A 541 0.71 -11.34 -25.50
C GLY A 541 1.08 -11.75 -26.94
N LYS A 542 2.28 -12.28 -27.17
CA LYS A 542 2.76 -12.69 -28.51
C LYS A 542 1.90 -13.76 -29.18
N ASN A 543 1.23 -14.61 -28.39
CA ASN A 543 0.43 -15.72 -28.91
C ASN A 543 -1.06 -15.35 -29.01
N ASP A 544 -1.44 -14.12 -28.65
CA ASP A 544 -2.82 -13.69 -28.73
C ASP A 544 -3.33 -13.71 -30.18
N PRO A 545 -4.40 -14.45 -30.50
CA PRO A 545 -4.97 -14.48 -31.85
C PRO A 545 -5.47 -13.11 -32.34
N HIS A 546 -5.76 -12.18 -31.44
CA HIS A 546 -6.18 -10.82 -31.75
C HIS A 546 -5.03 -9.80 -31.74
N ARG A 547 -3.78 -10.24 -31.58
CA ARG A 547 -2.61 -9.35 -31.41
C ARG A 547 -2.50 -8.26 -32.49
N ASP A 548 -2.85 -8.57 -33.73
CA ASP A 548 -2.73 -7.65 -34.86
C ASP A 548 -3.82 -6.56 -34.88
N LEU A 549 -4.87 -6.69 -34.07
CA LEU A 549 -5.98 -5.74 -34.01
C LEU A 549 -5.65 -4.48 -33.18
N TYR A 550 -4.57 -4.51 -32.40
CA TYR A 550 -4.20 -3.40 -31.49
C TYR A 550 -2.70 -3.13 -31.42
N ASP A 551 -2.35 -1.95 -30.91
CA ASP A 551 -0.97 -1.49 -30.78
C ASP A 551 -0.51 -1.45 -29.33
N VAL A 552 -1.43 -1.17 -28.39
CA VAL A 552 -1.17 -1.05 -26.94
C VAL A 552 -2.10 -1.96 -26.14
N ASP A 553 -1.51 -2.74 -25.24
CA ASP A 553 -2.17 -3.59 -24.24
C ASP A 553 -1.21 -3.70 -23.05
N ASP A 554 -1.47 -2.91 -22.01
CA ASP A 554 -0.65 -2.81 -20.80
C ASP A 554 -1.49 -2.31 -19.60
N GLU A 555 -0.85 -1.98 -18.48
CA GLU A 555 -1.54 -1.46 -17.28
C GLU A 555 -2.44 -0.24 -17.55
N THR A 556 -2.11 0.56 -18.55
CA THR A 556 -2.83 1.81 -18.87
C THR A 556 -4.11 1.55 -19.66
N THR A 557 -4.33 0.31 -20.12
CA THR A 557 -5.53 -0.10 -20.86
C THR A 557 -6.52 -0.88 -20.00
N ILE A 558 -6.28 -1.02 -18.70
CA ILE A 558 -7.23 -1.64 -17.78
C ILE A 558 -8.27 -0.60 -17.33
N ILE A 559 -9.55 -0.98 -17.41
CA ILE A 559 -10.69 -0.18 -16.97
C ILE A 559 -11.49 -1.00 -15.96
N THR A 560 -11.42 -0.64 -14.68
CA THR A 560 -12.24 -1.24 -13.63
C THR A 560 -13.47 -0.38 -13.36
N LEU A 561 -14.62 -1.03 -13.19
CA LEU A 561 -15.89 -0.41 -12.80
C LEU A 561 -16.29 -0.97 -11.43
N ALA A 562 -16.52 -0.10 -10.44
CA ALA A 562 -16.85 -0.53 -9.10
C ALA A 562 -17.92 0.37 -8.48
N ASP A 563 -18.82 -0.23 -7.71
CA ASP A 563 -19.76 0.44 -6.83
C ASP A 563 -19.07 0.78 -5.52
N TRP A 564 -19.36 1.95 -4.96
CA TRP A 564 -18.74 2.36 -3.70
C TRP A 564 -19.78 2.80 -2.68
N TYR A 565 -19.57 2.34 -1.45
CA TYR A 565 -20.44 2.59 -0.31
C TYR A 565 -19.70 3.43 0.72
N HIS A 566 -20.36 4.42 1.30
CA HIS A 566 -19.77 5.28 2.33
C HIS A 566 -19.77 4.66 3.73
N PHE A 567 -20.54 3.59 3.91
CA PHE A 567 -20.57 2.82 5.16
C PHE A 567 -19.94 1.44 4.93
N PRO A 568 -19.18 0.94 5.91
CA PRO A 568 -18.59 -0.38 5.82
C PRO A 568 -19.65 -1.47 5.84
N THR A 569 -19.36 -2.60 5.21
CA THR A 569 -20.34 -3.66 4.99
C THR A 569 -20.96 -4.25 6.25
N PRO A 570 -20.28 -4.40 7.40
CA PRO A 570 -20.93 -4.88 8.62
C PRO A 570 -22.03 -3.93 9.12
N VAL A 571 -21.87 -2.61 8.88
CA VAL A 571 -22.91 -1.62 9.18
C VAL A 571 -24.03 -1.68 8.15
N LEU A 572 -23.71 -1.79 6.86
CA LEU A 572 -24.72 -1.91 5.80
C LEU A 572 -25.65 -3.11 6.03
N LEU A 573 -25.10 -4.27 6.41
CA LEU A 573 -25.87 -5.49 6.68
C LEU A 573 -26.84 -5.35 7.87
N THR A 574 -26.67 -4.36 8.75
CA THR A 574 -27.66 -4.08 9.82
C THR A 574 -28.88 -3.32 9.32
N VAL A 575 -28.81 -2.71 8.14
CA VAL A 575 -29.88 -1.92 7.54
C VAL A 575 -30.74 -2.82 6.66
N PRO A 576 -32.04 -2.97 6.95
CA PRO A 576 -32.92 -3.79 6.12
C PRO A 576 -33.20 -3.13 4.77
N GLY A 577 -33.22 -3.93 3.70
CA GLY A 577 -33.56 -3.49 2.34
C GLY A 577 -32.37 -3.54 1.37
N ALA A 578 -32.57 -3.00 0.16
CA ALA A 578 -31.53 -2.97 -0.86
C ALA A 578 -30.41 -1.98 -0.48
N HIS A 579 -29.16 -2.40 -0.66
CA HIS A 579 -27.99 -1.58 -0.37
C HIS A 579 -27.65 -0.73 -1.59
N ILE A 580 -27.80 0.59 -1.47
CA ILE A 580 -27.66 1.52 -2.59
C ILE A 580 -26.24 2.10 -2.61
N ALA A 581 -25.52 1.90 -3.71
CA ALA A 581 -24.20 2.48 -3.91
C ALA A 581 -24.26 4.03 -3.95
N ASN A 582 -23.28 4.68 -3.32
CA ASN A 582 -23.16 6.14 -3.27
C ASN A 582 -22.50 6.70 -4.55
N SER A 583 -21.56 5.96 -5.13
CA SER A 583 -20.87 6.35 -6.36
C SER A 583 -20.46 5.14 -7.21
N THR A 584 -20.26 5.42 -8.49
CA THR A 584 -19.51 4.57 -9.41
C THR A 584 -18.07 5.06 -9.45
N LEU A 585 -17.13 4.14 -9.27
CA LEU A 585 -15.70 4.36 -9.46
C LEU A 585 -15.26 3.73 -10.77
N ILE A 586 -14.58 4.52 -11.60
CA ILE A 586 -13.87 4.04 -12.78
C ILE A 586 -12.38 4.15 -12.45
N ASN A 587 -11.62 3.05 -12.51
CA ASN A 587 -10.20 3.01 -12.10
C ASN A 587 -9.95 3.63 -10.71
N GLY A 588 -10.86 3.34 -9.75
CA GLY A 588 -10.75 3.76 -8.35
C GLY A 588 -11.17 5.21 -8.06
N LYS A 589 -11.62 5.98 -9.06
CA LYS A 589 -12.05 7.38 -8.89
C LYS A 589 -13.46 7.60 -9.40
N GLY A 590 -14.21 8.49 -8.74
CA GLY A 590 -15.59 8.81 -9.10
C GLY A 590 -16.17 9.90 -8.22
N ARG A 591 -17.33 10.42 -8.64
CA ARG A 591 -18.06 11.50 -7.93
C ARG A 591 -19.34 10.98 -7.31
N PHE A 592 -19.76 11.60 -6.22
CA PHE A 592 -21.06 11.39 -5.58
C PHE A 592 -21.74 12.75 -5.31
N GLY A 593 -23.04 12.77 -5.03
CA GLY A 593 -23.66 13.93 -4.36
C GLY A 593 -23.76 15.22 -5.17
N GLY A 594 -23.41 15.19 -6.45
CA GLY A 594 -23.23 16.41 -7.26
C GLY A 594 -21.96 17.20 -6.93
N ASP A 595 -21.04 16.65 -6.13
CA ASP A 595 -19.70 17.19 -5.89
C ASP A 595 -18.86 17.14 -7.19
N PRO A 596 -18.57 18.28 -7.84
CA PRO A 596 -17.75 18.31 -9.03
C PRO A 596 -16.25 18.34 -8.71
N THR A 597 -15.85 18.34 -7.42
CA THR A 597 -14.46 18.53 -7.00
C THR A 597 -13.69 17.22 -6.87
N SER A 598 -14.36 16.11 -6.53
CA SER A 598 -13.73 14.78 -6.54
C SER A 598 -13.13 14.47 -7.92
N GLU A 599 -11.89 13.99 -7.92
CA GLU A 599 -11.13 13.69 -9.13
C GLU A 599 -11.79 12.59 -9.96
N LEU A 600 -11.63 12.68 -11.28
CA LEU A 600 -12.05 11.65 -12.22
C LEU A 600 -10.82 10.89 -12.71
N ALA A 601 -10.99 9.60 -13.00
CA ALA A 601 -9.96 8.85 -13.69
C ALA A 601 -9.72 9.43 -15.09
N VAL A 602 -8.45 9.48 -15.50
CA VAL A 602 -8.03 9.94 -16.82
C VAL A 602 -7.27 8.82 -17.52
N ILE A 603 -7.77 8.38 -18.65
CA ILE A 603 -7.16 7.38 -19.53
C ILE A 603 -6.58 8.10 -20.74
N SER A 604 -5.26 8.03 -20.93
CA SER A 604 -4.56 8.79 -21.97
C SER A 604 -4.34 7.96 -23.24
N VAL A 605 -4.73 8.49 -24.40
CA VAL A 605 -4.55 7.84 -25.72
C VAL A 605 -3.80 8.71 -26.70
N LYS A 606 -3.04 8.09 -27.60
CA LYS A 606 -2.33 8.77 -28.69
C LYS A 606 -3.19 8.76 -29.96
N PRO A 607 -3.22 9.86 -30.74
CA PRO A 607 -3.94 9.88 -32.00
C PRO A 607 -3.48 8.77 -32.94
N ASN A 608 -4.44 8.14 -33.63
CA ASN A 608 -4.28 7.04 -34.58
C ASN A 608 -3.63 5.76 -34.02
N VAL A 609 -3.67 5.55 -32.71
CA VAL A 609 -3.22 4.31 -32.05
C VAL A 609 -4.43 3.48 -31.63
N ARG A 610 -4.32 2.15 -31.71
CA ARG A 610 -5.35 1.19 -31.31
C ARG A 610 -5.02 0.59 -29.94
N TYR A 611 -5.99 0.59 -29.04
CA TYR A 611 -5.85 0.15 -27.66
C TYR A 611 -6.75 -1.04 -27.40
N ARG A 612 -6.23 -2.10 -26.77
CA ARG A 612 -7.06 -3.15 -26.18
C ARG A 612 -7.43 -2.72 -24.76
N PHE A 613 -8.61 -2.13 -24.60
CA PHE A 613 -9.14 -1.85 -23.27
C PHE A 613 -9.69 -3.12 -22.64
N ARG A 614 -9.27 -3.41 -21.41
CA ARG A 614 -9.71 -4.55 -20.60
C ARG A 614 -10.69 -4.03 -19.55
N ILE A 615 -11.99 -4.13 -19.85
CA ILE A 615 -13.08 -3.60 -19.02
C ILE A 615 -13.50 -4.69 -18.03
N ILE A 616 -13.47 -4.38 -16.74
CA ILE A 616 -13.70 -5.34 -15.65
C ILE A 616 -14.74 -4.76 -14.71
N SER A 617 -15.85 -5.47 -14.51
CA SER A 617 -16.81 -5.13 -13.45
C SER A 617 -16.35 -5.77 -12.15
N LEU A 618 -15.95 -4.93 -11.21
CA LEU A 618 -15.64 -5.29 -9.83
C LEU A 618 -16.86 -5.05 -8.91
N ALA A 619 -18.05 -4.78 -9.48
CA ALA A 619 -19.24 -4.40 -8.72
C ALA A 619 -19.70 -5.49 -7.75
N CYS A 620 -20.21 -5.07 -6.59
CA CYS A 620 -20.93 -5.93 -5.64
C CYS A 620 -22.40 -6.09 -5.96
N ASP A 621 -23.00 -5.16 -6.70
CA ASP A 621 -24.43 -5.20 -7.01
C ASP A 621 -24.75 -4.72 -8.44
N PRO A 622 -24.59 -3.43 -8.80
CA PRO A 622 -25.12 -2.91 -10.04
C PRO A 622 -24.38 -3.47 -11.26
N TYR A 623 -25.11 -3.60 -12.37
CA TYR A 623 -24.49 -3.64 -13.68
C TYR A 623 -24.30 -2.21 -14.21
N TYR A 624 -23.39 -2.05 -15.17
CA TYR A 624 -23.12 -0.75 -15.80
C TYR A 624 -23.42 -0.78 -17.30
N THR A 625 -24.11 0.25 -17.78
CA THR A 625 -24.12 0.58 -19.22
C THR A 625 -22.88 1.41 -19.53
N PHE A 626 -21.91 0.80 -20.21
CA PHE A 626 -20.62 1.39 -20.54
C PHE A 626 -20.59 1.94 -21.97
N SER A 627 -19.99 3.12 -22.17
CA SER A 627 -19.73 3.71 -23.48
C SER A 627 -18.61 4.75 -23.43
N ILE A 628 -18.03 5.10 -24.58
CA ILE A 628 -17.06 6.20 -24.71
C ILE A 628 -17.55 7.15 -25.80
N ASP A 629 -17.70 8.44 -25.46
CA ASP A 629 -18.23 9.45 -26.38
C ASP A 629 -17.40 9.52 -27.66
N GLY A 630 -18.07 9.49 -28.81
CA GLY A 630 -17.43 9.58 -30.13
C GLY A 630 -16.64 8.33 -30.57
N HIS A 631 -16.64 7.25 -29.79
CA HIS A 631 -15.85 6.04 -30.09
C HIS A 631 -16.72 4.78 -30.09
N ASN A 632 -16.50 3.93 -31.09
CA ASN A 632 -16.99 2.56 -31.07
C ASN A 632 -15.97 1.64 -30.40
N LEU A 633 -16.45 0.50 -29.90
CA LEU A 633 -15.70 -0.52 -29.20
C LEU A 633 -15.83 -1.82 -29.97
N THR A 634 -14.72 -2.43 -30.40
CA THR A 634 -14.75 -3.75 -31.04
C THR A 634 -14.41 -4.81 -30.01
N ILE A 635 -15.43 -5.53 -29.53
CA ILE A 635 -15.29 -6.62 -28.55
C ILE A 635 -14.52 -7.77 -29.18
N ILE A 636 -13.52 -8.27 -28.49
CA ILE A 636 -12.66 -9.39 -28.92
C ILE A 636 -12.49 -10.46 -27.83
N GLU A 637 -12.96 -10.20 -26.61
CA GLU A 637 -12.92 -11.17 -25.51
C GLU A 637 -14.11 -10.95 -24.57
N ALA A 638 -14.69 -12.03 -24.06
CA ALA A 638 -15.67 -12.02 -22.98
C ALA A 638 -15.25 -13.04 -21.90
N ASP A 639 -15.10 -12.58 -20.65
CA ASP A 639 -14.75 -13.40 -19.48
C ASP A 639 -13.55 -14.35 -19.68
N GLY A 640 -12.48 -13.88 -20.34
CA GLY A 640 -11.30 -14.70 -20.62
C GLY A 640 -11.39 -15.60 -21.87
N ILE A 641 -12.49 -15.52 -22.62
CA ILE A 641 -12.71 -16.28 -23.86
C ILE A 641 -12.60 -15.35 -25.06
N ASN A 642 -11.72 -15.68 -26.00
CA ASN A 642 -11.60 -14.96 -27.26
C ASN A 642 -12.89 -15.11 -28.09
N VAL A 643 -13.38 -14.01 -28.65
CA VAL A 643 -14.60 -13.99 -29.47
C VAL A 643 -14.33 -13.44 -30.87
N GLU A 644 -15.22 -13.77 -31.80
CA GLU A 644 -15.23 -13.10 -33.11
C GLU A 644 -15.41 -11.58 -32.93
N PRO A 645 -14.60 -10.73 -33.58
CA PRO A 645 -14.66 -9.28 -33.37
C PRO A 645 -16.04 -8.69 -33.68
N PHE A 646 -16.66 -8.05 -32.69
CA PHE A 646 -17.99 -7.46 -32.80
C PHE A 646 -17.99 -5.99 -32.35
N THR A 647 -18.37 -5.07 -33.24
CA THR A 647 -18.29 -3.63 -32.96
C THR A 647 -19.59 -3.06 -32.42
N VAL A 648 -19.54 -2.49 -31.23
CA VAL A 648 -20.66 -1.85 -30.52
C VAL A 648 -20.33 -0.40 -30.18
N ASN A 649 -21.34 0.39 -29.83
CA ASN A 649 -21.12 1.73 -29.26
C ASN A 649 -21.50 1.83 -27.78
N SER A 650 -22.12 0.78 -27.24
CA SER A 650 -22.35 0.60 -25.80
C SER A 650 -22.39 -0.89 -25.46
N LEU A 651 -22.16 -1.23 -24.19
CA LEU A 651 -22.36 -2.57 -23.67
C LEU A 651 -22.89 -2.50 -22.24
N GLU A 652 -23.72 -3.47 -21.86
CA GLU A 652 -24.04 -3.71 -20.45
C GLU A 652 -23.06 -4.74 -19.88
N ILE A 653 -22.45 -4.40 -18.76
CA ILE A 653 -21.50 -5.27 -18.05
C ILE A 653 -21.99 -5.50 -16.63
N TYR A 654 -22.35 -6.75 -16.34
CA TYR A 654 -22.86 -7.17 -15.03
C TYR A 654 -21.73 -7.36 -14.02
N ALA A 655 -22.06 -7.45 -12.72
CA ALA A 655 -21.10 -7.80 -11.68
C ALA A 655 -20.28 -9.04 -12.10
N ALA A 656 -18.97 -8.99 -11.86
CA ALA A 656 -17.99 -10.02 -12.22
C ALA A 656 -17.69 -10.28 -13.70
N GLN A 657 -18.41 -9.65 -14.64
CA GLN A 657 -18.12 -9.79 -16.07
C GLN A 657 -16.91 -8.96 -16.51
N ARG A 658 -16.29 -9.38 -17.61
CA ARG A 658 -15.15 -8.72 -18.24
C ARG A 658 -15.28 -8.75 -19.77
N TYR A 659 -14.84 -7.68 -20.40
CA TYR A 659 -14.73 -7.61 -21.86
C TYR A 659 -13.38 -6.99 -22.26
N SER A 660 -12.70 -7.56 -23.26
CA SER A 660 -11.65 -6.83 -23.98
C SER A 660 -12.25 -6.18 -25.21
N ALA A 661 -12.04 -4.87 -25.36
CA ALA A 661 -12.54 -4.10 -26.48
C ALA A 661 -11.43 -3.27 -27.13
N ILE A 662 -11.36 -3.32 -28.46
CA ILE A 662 -10.47 -2.46 -29.22
C ILE A 662 -11.11 -1.09 -29.41
N LEU A 663 -10.42 -0.06 -28.94
CA LEU A 663 -10.70 1.33 -29.27
C LEU A 663 -9.63 1.85 -30.22
N LYS A 664 -10.06 2.42 -31.33
CA LYS A 664 -9.19 3.16 -32.25
C LYS A 664 -9.27 4.64 -31.92
N ALA A 665 -8.14 5.26 -31.59
CA ALA A 665 -8.08 6.67 -31.23
C ALA A 665 -8.04 7.56 -32.49
N ASP A 666 -9.09 7.52 -33.30
CA ASP A 666 -9.18 8.22 -34.59
C ASP A 666 -10.07 9.47 -34.60
N GLN A 667 -10.53 9.90 -33.43
CA GLN A 667 -11.28 11.15 -33.27
C GLN A 667 -10.32 12.35 -33.20
N PRO A 668 -10.81 13.59 -33.41
CA PRO A 668 -10.03 14.80 -33.19
C PRO A 668 -9.38 14.82 -31.80
N VAL A 669 -8.20 15.44 -31.69
CA VAL A 669 -7.49 15.58 -30.40
C VAL A 669 -8.32 16.42 -29.45
N ASP A 670 -8.94 15.76 -28.47
CA ASP A 670 -9.77 16.37 -27.43
C ASP A 670 -9.88 15.42 -26.22
N SER A 671 -10.66 15.82 -25.22
CA SER A 671 -11.08 14.98 -24.10
C SER A 671 -12.53 14.50 -24.31
N TYR A 672 -12.76 13.20 -24.11
CA TYR A 672 -14.05 12.53 -24.32
C TYR A 672 -14.53 11.91 -23.01
N TRP A 673 -15.83 11.90 -22.77
CA TRP A 673 -16.39 11.18 -21.62
C TRP A 673 -16.30 9.67 -21.82
N ILE A 674 -15.77 8.99 -20.81
CA ILE A 674 -16.03 7.57 -20.55
C ILE A 674 -17.22 7.54 -19.61
N ARG A 675 -18.22 6.71 -19.90
CA ARG A 675 -19.50 6.66 -19.19
C ARG A 675 -19.75 5.24 -18.70
N ALA A 676 -20.12 5.09 -17.44
CA ALA A 676 -20.51 3.82 -16.83
C ALA A 676 -21.75 4.03 -15.95
N ASN A 677 -22.93 4.04 -16.58
CA ASN A 677 -24.18 4.34 -15.87
C ASN A 677 -24.67 3.10 -15.10
N PRO A 678 -24.84 3.16 -13.78
CA PRO A 678 -25.30 1.99 -13.03
C PRO A 678 -26.80 1.74 -13.21
N SER A 679 -27.19 0.47 -13.11
CA SER A 679 -28.60 0.03 -13.08
C SER A 679 -29.34 0.49 -11.83
N SER A 680 -28.62 0.60 -10.71
CA SER A 680 -29.12 1.03 -9.40
C SER A 680 -28.06 1.87 -8.70
N GLY A 681 -28.48 2.84 -7.88
CA GLY A 681 -27.55 3.72 -7.19
C GLY A 681 -28.19 5.03 -6.77
N GLN A 682 -27.53 5.77 -5.88
CA GLN A 682 -28.04 7.04 -5.39
C GLN A 682 -28.13 8.09 -6.51
N PHE A 683 -27.23 8.01 -7.50
CA PHE A 683 -27.16 8.93 -8.64
C PHE A 683 -27.02 8.16 -9.95
N ILE A 684 -28.09 8.16 -10.75
CA ILE A 684 -28.12 7.61 -12.12
C ILE A 684 -27.95 8.77 -13.12
N GLY A 685 -27.32 8.49 -14.27
CA GLY A 685 -26.98 9.47 -15.30
C GLY A 685 -25.61 10.11 -15.06
N PHE A 686 -25.36 11.28 -15.67
CA PHE A 686 -24.01 11.87 -15.74
C PHE A 686 -23.92 13.32 -15.26
N ARG A 687 -24.94 13.80 -14.55
CA ARG A 687 -24.96 15.18 -14.06
C ARG A 687 -23.74 15.43 -13.16
N ASN A 688 -23.04 16.54 -13.39
CA ASN A 688 -21.80 16.91 -12.68
C ASN A 688 -20.65 15.89 -12.83
N GLY A 689 -20.72 14.99 -13.82
CA GLY A 689 -19.67 14.00 -14.08
C GLY A 689 -19.66 12.83 -13.10
N VAL A 690 -20.76 12.55 -12.40
CA VAL A 690 -20.94 11.24 -11.75
C VAL A 690 -20.93 10.14 -12.82
N ASN A 691 -20.59 8.91 -12.44
CA ASN A 691 -20.60 7.75 -13.35
C ASN A 691 -19.74 7.95 -14.61
N SER A 692 -18.68 8.76 -14.51
CA SER A 692 -17.89 9.23 -15.66
C SER A 692 -16.39 9.20 -15.37
N ALA A 693 -15.60 9.05 -16.42
CA ALA A 693 -14.15 9.25 -16.45
C ALA A 693 -13.76 9.97 -17.74
N VAL A 694 -12.47 10.30 -17.92
CA VAL A 694 -11.99 11.09 -19.05
C VAL A 694 -11.08 10.24 -19.93
N LEU A 695 -11.44 10.05 -21.20
CA LEU A 695 -10.52 9.60 -22.23
C LEU A 695 -9.84 10.84 -22.83
N ARG A 696 -8.53 11.01 -22.59
CA ARG A 696 -7.78 12.21 -23.02
C ARG A 696 -6.80 11.88 -24.13
N TYR A 697 -6.94 12.54 -25.28
CA TYR A 697 -5.92 12.48 -26.31
C TYR A 697 -4.66 13.24 -25.84
N VAL A 698 -3.48 12.70 -26.09
CA VAL A 698 -2.22 13.41 -25.83
C VAL A 698 -2.24 14.73 -26.64
N HIS A 699 -1.90 15.83 -25.97
CA HIS A 699 -1.98 17.22 -26.47
C HIS A 699 -3.37 17.87 -26.45
N ALA A 700 -4.41 17.20 -25.95
CA ALA A 700 -5.66 17.87 -25.61
C ALA A 700 -5.49 18.72 -24.34
N ASP A 701 -6.31 19.77 -24.21
CA ASP A 701 -6.33 20.63 -23.03
C ASP A 701 -6.74 19.84 -21.77
N GLU A 702 -6.23 20.23 -20.60
CA GLU A 702 -6.56 19.60 -19.30
C GLU A 702 -7.92 20.05 -18.77
N THR A 703 -8.93 20.08 -19.62
CA THR A 703 -10.31 20.45 -19.28
C THR A 703 -11.18 19.21 -19.11
N VAL A 704 -12.33 19.42 -18.46
CA VAL A 704 -13.39 18.42 -18.36
C VAL A 704 -14.06 18.28 -19.75
N PRO A 705 -14.33 17.05 -20.24
CA PRO A 705 -14.97 16.87 -21.54
C PRO A 705 -16.30 17.62 -21.65
N THR A 706 -16.55 18.22 -22.83
CA THR A 706 -17.84 18.86 -23.16
C THR A 706 -18.64 18.07 -24.19
N THR A 707 -18.17 16.86 -24.50
CA THR A 707 -18.77 15.95 -25.47
C THR A 707 -20.17 15.51 -25.03
N LEU A 708 -21.04 15.36 -26.02
CA LEU A 708 -22.41 14.88 -25.82
C LEU A 708 -22.41 13.36 -25.99
N GLN A 709 -23.17 12.68 -25.13
CA GLN A 709 -23.42 11.26 -25.27
C GLN A 709 -24.11 11.00 -26.61
N ALA A 710 -23.57 10.06 -27.38
CA ALA A 710 -24.22 9.59 -28.60
C ALA A 710 -25.43 8.71 -28.27
N ASP A 711 -26.40 8.64 -29.18
CA ASP A 711 -27.50 7.68 -29.06
C ASP A 711 -26.95 6.24 -29.01
N VAL A 712 -27.58 5.39 -28.20
CA VAL A 712 -27.29 3.95 -28.19
C VAL A 712 -27.91 3.36 -29.45
N VAL A 713 -27.09 3.05 -30.44
CA VAL A 713 -27.52 2.55 -31.76
C VAL A 713 -27.19 1.06 -31.91
N ASN A 714 -26.07 0.61 -31.34
CA ASN A 714 -25.64 -0.77 -31.37
C ASN A 714 -25.08 -1.17 -29.99
N SER A 715 -25.97 -1.61 -29.10
CA SER A 715 -25.57 -2.16 -27.80
C SER A 715 -25.19 -3.62 -27.95
N LEU A 716 -24.21 -4.08 -27.17
CA LEU A 716 -23.88 -5.50 -27.08
C LEU A 716 -25.06 -6.28 -26.49
N HIS A 717 -25.56 -7.28 -27.22
CA HIS A 717 -26.39 -8.34 -26.67
C HIS A 717 -25.54 -9.61 -26.51
N GLU A 718 -25.81 -10.40 -25.47
CA GLU A 718 -25.00 -11.60 -25.20
C GLU A 718 -25.08 -12.59 -26.36
N VAL A 719 -26.24 -12.71 -27.01
CA VAL A 719 -26.45 -13.59 -28.17
C VAL A 719 -25.60 -13.24 -29.40
N ASP A 720 -25.07 -12.02 -29.47
CA ASP A 720 -24.19 -11.59 -30.58
C ASP A 720 -22.75 -12.12 -30.42
N LEU A 721 -22.40 -12.64 -29.24
CA LEU A 721 -21.06 -13.13 -28.94
C LEU A 721 -20.89 -14.57 -29.44
N HIS A 722 -19.84 -14.79 -30.22
CA HIS A 722 -19.44 -16.12 -30.68
C HIS A 722 -17.97 -16.37 -30.35
N PRO A 723 -17.63 -17.49 -29.68
CA PRO A 723 -16.24 -17.84 -29.41
C PRO A 723 -15.44 -17.95 -30.69
N LEU A 724 -14.21 -17.43 -30.69
CA LEU A 724 -13.29 -17.54 -31.83
C LEU A 724 -12.96 -19.01 -32.12
N GLU A 725 -12.80 -19.81 -31.07
CA GLU A 725 -12.74 -21.26 -31.14
C GLU A 725 -14.08 -21.84 -30.68
N SER A 726 -14.89 -22.32 -31.63
CA SER A 726 -16.26 -22.75 -31.36
C SER A 726 -16.46 -24.26 -31.61
N PRO A 727 -16.24 -25.12 -30.61
CA PRO A 727 -16.52 -26.56 -30.73
C PRO A 727 -18.03 -26.89 -30.66
N GLY A 728 -18.88 -25.89 -30.40
CA GLY A 728 -20.30 -26.05 -30.07
C GLY A 728 -20.53 -26.44 -28.61
N ALA A 729 -21.79 -26.34 -28.17
CA ALA A 729 -22.20 -26.71 -26.82
C ALA A 729 -22.08 -28.23 -26.61
N PRO A 730 -21.66 -28.71 -25.43
CA PRO A 730 -21.62 -30.13 -25.14
C PRO A 730 -23.04 -30.75 -25.10
N GLY A 731 -23.11 -32.05 -25.38
CA GLY A 731 -24.38 -32.81 -25.41
C GLY A 731 -25.10 -32.74 -26.76
N ALA A 732 -26.33 -33.27 -26.81
CA ALA A 732 -27.19 -33.19 -27.99
C ALA A 732 -27.79 -31.78 -28.14
N PRO A 733 -27.92 -31.24 -29.36
CA PRO A 733 -28.36 -29.86 -29.62
C PRO A 733 -29.89 -29.68 -29.49
N VAL A 734 -30.44 -30.10 -28.37
CA VAL A 734 -31.86 -30.00 -27.99
C VAL A 734 -31.96 -29.72 -26.48
N PRO A 735 -32.98 -29.00 -26.00
CA PRO A 735 -33.19 -28.80 -24.56
C PRO A 735 -33.26 -30.13 -23.80
N GLY A 736 -32.57 -30.24 -22.67
CA GLY A 736 -32.44 -31.49 -21.92
C GLY A 736 -31.54 -32.55 -22.56
N GLY A 737 -30.83 -32.23 -23.64
CA GLY A 737 -29.90 -33.13 -24.35
C GLY A 737 -28.56 -33.36 -23.64
N ALA A 738 -28.50 -33.17 -22.32
CA ALA A 738 -27.31 -33.36 -21.48
C ALA A 738 -27.43 -34.64 -20.64
N ASP A 739 -26.31 -35.13 -20.09
CA ASP A 739 -26.29 -36.32 -19.24
C ASP A 739 -26.94 -36.04 -17.87
N VAL A 740 -26.75 -34.83 -17.35
CA VAL A 740 -27.38 -34.33 -16.13
C VAL A 740 -28.08 -33.01 -16.44
N VAL A 741 -29.34 -32.89 -16.04
CA VAL A 741 -30.14 -31.66 -16.19
C VAL A 741 -30.57 -31.20 -14.82
N LEU A 742 -30.14 -30.01 -14.41
CA LEU A 742 -30.51 -29.38 -13.15
C LEU A 742 -31.42 -28.18 -13.43
N ASN A 743 -32.63 -28.21 -12.86
CA ASN A 743 -33.53 -27.06 -12.89
C ASN A 743 -33.39 -26.34 -11.55
N MET A 744 -33.00 -25.07 -11.60
CA MET A 744 -32.75 -24.22 -10.45
C MET A 744 -33.75 -23.08 -10.47
N THR A 745 -34.66 -23.09 -9.51
CA THR A 745 -35.62 -22.02 -9.28
C THR A 745 -35.05 -21.06 -8.25
N LEU A 746 -34.83 -19.81 -8.65
CA LEU A 746 -34.34 -18.77 -7.77
C LEU A 746 -35.55 -18.15 -7.05
N GLY A 747 -35.48 -18.05 -5.72
CA GLY A 747 -36.58 -17.57 -4.89
C GLY A 747 -36.13 -16.61 -3.80
N PHE A 748 -37.07 -15.87 -3.23
CA PHE A 748 -36.83 -14.93 -2.14
C PHE A 748 -37.94 -15.06 -1.08
N ILE A 749 -37.53 -15.26 0.17
CA ILE A 749 -38.41 -15.37 1.34
C ILE A 749 -38.56 -13.97 1.95
N VAL A 750 -39.69 -13.33 1.67
CA VAL A 750 -39.96 -11.93 2.07
C VAL A 750 -39.90 -11.74 3.58
N GLU A 751 -40.35 -12.72 4.37
CA GLU A 751 -40.41 -12.64 5.84
C GLU A 751 -39.02 -12.60 6.48
N THR A 752 -38.04 -13.27 5.87
CA THR A 752 -36.68 -13.40 6.42
C THR A 752 -35.65 -12.60 5.64
N GLY A 753 -36.01 -12.07 4.46
CA GLY A 753 -35.09 -11.40 3.55
C GLY A 753 -34.03 -12.34 2.96
N ARG A 754 -34.28 -13.66 2.96
CA ARG A 754 -33.32 -14.68 2.51
C ARG A 754 -33.63 -15.13 1.09
N PHE A 755 -32.59 -15.39 0.33
CA PHE A 755 -32.69 -15.97 -0.99
C PHE A 755 -32.61 -17.50 -0.93
N THR A 756 -33.18 -18.14 -1.94
CA THR A 756 -33.21 -19.61 -2.06
C THR A 756 -32.87 -20.05 -3.47
N MET A 757 -32.21 -21.19 -3.59
CA MET A 757 -32.17 -21.98 -4.82
C MET A 757 -32.90 -23.29 -4.57
N ASN A 758 -33.93 -23.56 -5.37
CA ASN A 758 -34.81 -24.72 -5.18
C ASN A 758 -35.45 -24.81 -3.79
N GLY A 759 -35.77 -23.65 -3.19
CA GLY A 759 -36.39 -23.56 -1.86
C GLY A 759 -35.40 -23.67 -0.69
N GLU A 760 -34.12 -23.94 -0.96
CA GLU A 760 -33.08 -24.04 0.07
C GLU A 760 -32.29 -22.74 0.19
N VAL A 761 -32.08 -22.28 1.43
CA VAL A 761 -31.25 -21.12 1.75
C VAL A 761 -29.83 -21.61 1.99
N PHE A 762 -28.85 -21.12 1.23
CA PHE A 762 -27.46 -21.43 1.52
C PHE A 762 -27.04 -20.82 2.85
N VAL A 763 -26.43 -21.64 3.70
CA VAL A 763 -25.77 -21.22 4.94
C VAL A 763 -24.38 -21.84 4.92
N PRO A 764 -23.30 -21.05 5.00
CA PRO A 764 -21.96 -21.58 5.04
C PRO A 764 -21.84 -22.66 6.13
N PRO A 765 -21.34 -23.87 5.81
CA PRO A 765 -21.13 -24.88 6.82
C PRO A 765 -20.02 -24.43 7.76
N THR A 766 -19.92 -25.01 8.95
CA THR A 766 -18.74 -24.78 9.78
C THR A 766 -17.52 -25.37 9.06
N ILE A 767 -17.49 -26.68 8.86
CA ILE A 767 -16.38 -27.33 8.17
C ILE A 767 -16.47 -27.07 6.66
N PRO A 768 -15.42 -26.56 5.99
CA PRO A 768 -15.43 -26.35 4.54
C PRO A 768 -15.79 -27.63 3.79
N VAL A 769 -16.56 -27.52 2.71
CA VAL A 769 -17.02 -28.68 1.94
C VAL A 769 -15.86 -29.55 1.44
N LEU A 770 -14.77 -28.94 0.96
CA LEU A 770 -13.56 -29.69 0.59
C LEU A 770 -13.00 -30.48 1.78
N LEU A 771 -12.95 -29.88 2.97
CA LEU A 771 -12.48 -30.57 4.18
C LEU A 771 -13.43 -31.71 4.60
N GLN A 772 -14.74 -31.58 4.41
CA GLN A 772 -15.70 -32.68 4.65
C GLN A 772 -15.41 -33.88 3.73
N VAL A 773 -15.14 -33.63 2.44
CA VAL A 773 -14.74 -34.66 1.48
C VAL A 773 -13.43 -35.34 1.91
N LEU A 774 -12.40 -34.54 2.21
CA LEU A 774 -11.09 -35.04 2.64
C LEU A 774 -11.14 -35.78 3.99
N SER A 775 -12.10 -35.45 4.85
CA SER A 775 -12.33 -36.09 6.15
C SER A 775 -13.15 -37.39 6.06
N GLY A 776 -13.58 -37.80 4.85
CA GLY A 776 -14.11 -39.13 4.59
C GLY A 776 -15.60 -39.22 4.31
N ALA A 777 -16.28 -38.12 3.96
CA ALA A 777 -17.63 -38.16 3.39
C ALA A 777 -17.69 -39.15 2.22
N LYS A 778 -18.78 -39.93 2.12
CA LYS A 778 -18.87 -41.05 1.16
C LYS A 778 -19.68 -40.70 -0.07
N LEU A 779 -20.65 -39.82 0.07
CA LEU A 779 -21.53 -39.37 -0.98
C LEU A 779 -21.67 -37.84 -0.95
N ALA A 780 -22.00 -37.24 -2.10
CA ALA A 780 -22.30 -35.82 -2.18
C ALA A 780 -23.49 -35.42 -1.29
N GLN A 781 -24.46 -36.33 -1.07
CA GLN A 781 -25.60 -36.09 -0.18
C GLN A 781 -25.22 -36.07 1.32
N ASP A 782 -24.02 -36.55 1.68
CA ASP A 782 -23.53 -36.49 3.06
C ASP A 782 -22.94 -35.10 3.40
N LEU A 783 -22.70 -34.26 2.37
CA LEU A 783 -22.09 -32.96 2.53
C LEU A 783 -23.07 -31.92 3.07
N LEU A 784 -22.54 -31.02 3.89
CA LEU A 784 -23.24 -29.86 4.41
C LEU A 784 -22.90 -28.60 3.60
N PRO A 785 -23.84 -27.64 3.48
CA PRO A 785 -25.19 -27.67 4.05
C PRO A 785 -26.14 -28.57 3.24
N ASN A 786 -26.99 -29.32 3.97
CA ASN A 786 -27.95 -30.23 3.35
C ASN A 786 -28.92 -29.46 2.44
N GLY A 787 -29.25 -30.01 1.27
CA GLY A 787 -30.13 -29.37 0.29
C GLY A 787 -29.45 -28.42 -0.69
N SER A 788 -28.24 -27.92 -0.39
CA SER A 788 -27.51 -27.00 -1.28
C SER A 788 -26.31 -27.63 -1.99
N VAL A 789 -26.06 -28.94 -1.85
CA VAL A 789 -24.95 -29.65 -2.51
C VAL A 789 -25.46 -30.64 -3.56
N TYR A 790 -25.00 -30.48 -4.80
CA TYR A 790 -25.38 -31.29 -5.95
C TYR A 790 -24.17 -32.07 -6.46
N GLY A 791 -24.22 -33.40 -6.33
CA GLY A 791 -23.17 -34.26 -6.86
C GLY A 791 -23.24 -34.39 -8.38
N LEU A 792 -22.11 -34.18 -9.06
CA LEU A 792 -22.01 -34.32 -10.52
C LEU A 792 -21.04 -35.45 -10.89
N PRO A 793 -21.42 -36.35 -11.82
CA PRO A 793 -20.52 -37.40 -12.30
C PRO A 793 -19.41 -36.83 -13.20
N LEU A 794 -18.23 -37.47 -13.23
CA LEU A 794 -17.13 -37.12 -14.14
C LEU A 794 -17.51 -37.30 -15.61
N ASN A 795 -16.87 -36.54 -16.50
CA ASN A 795 -16.94 -36.63 -17.96
C ASN A 795 -18.36 -36.58 -18.51
N SER A 796 -19.25 -35.89 -17.82
CA SER A 796 -20.66 -35.79 -18.13
C SER A 796 -20.98 -34.38 -18.61
N THR A 797 -21.91 -34.28 -19.54
CA THR A 797 -22.48 -33.01 -19.94
C THR A 797 -23.53 -32.61 -18.91
N VAL A 798 -23.40 -31.40 -18.37
CA VAL A 798 -24.37 -30.83 -17.43
C VAL A 798 -25.09 -29.68 -18.11
N GLU A 799 -26.41 -29.65 -18.00
CA GLU A 799 -27.26 -28.52 -18.35
C GLU A 799 -27.89 -27.96 -17.07
N ILE A 800 -27.74 -26.66 -16.83
CA ILE A 800 -28.40 -25.97 -15.73
C ILE A 800 -29.38 -24.95 -16.30
N ASN A 801 -30.63 -25.09 -15.91
CA ASN A 801 -31.74 -24.20 -16.23
C ASN A 801 -32.01 -23.28 -15.05
N LEU A 802 -31.71 -21.99 -15.20
CA LEU A 802 -31.87 -20.96 -14.18
C LEU A 802 -33.16 -20.18 -14.47
N LEU A 803 -34.17 -20.36 -13.63
CA LEU A 803 -35.45 -19.66 -13.69
C LEU A 803 -35.40 -18.46 -12.73
N GLY A 804 -35.35 -17.26 -13.30
CA GLY A 804 -35.04 -16.03 -12.57
C GLY A 804 -36.13 -15.56 -11.60
N GLY A 805 -35.72 -15.39 -10.34
CA GLY A 805 -35.81 -14.15 -9.55
C GLY A 805 -34.39 -13.55 -9.45
N ASP A 806 -34.27 -12.22 -9.49
CA ASP A 806 -33.05 -11.46 -9.84
C ASP A 806 -31.74 -11.97 -9.21
N ALA A 807 -30.89 -12.64 -10.01
CA ALA A 807 -29.52 -12.99 -9.63
C ALA A 807 -28.62 -13.53 -10.77
N PRO A 808 -27.51 -12.85 -11.11
CA PRO A 808 -26.46 -13.40 -11.98
C PRO A 808 -25.62 -14.42 -11.22
N GLY A 809 -25.31 -15.59 -11.78
CA GLY A 809 -24.43 -16.55 -11.08
C GLY A 809 -23.32 -17.18 -11.91
N SER A 810 -22.31 -17.73 -11.22
CA SER A 810 -21.11 -18.29 -11.82
C SER A 810 -20.58 -19.50 -11.04
N PRO A 811 -20.40 -20.67 -11.69
CA PRO A 811 -19.26 -21.56 -11.56
C PRO A 811 -18.33 -21.35 -12.79
N HIS A 812 -17.36 -22.24 -13.00
CA HIS A 812 -16.43 -22.27 -14.16
C HIS A 812 -17.06 -21.99 -15.54
N VAL A 813 -16.22 -21.65 -16.52
CA VAL A 813 -16.61 -21.32 -17.91
C VAL A 813 -17.61 -22.33 -18.50
N PHE A 814 -18.75 -21.83 -18.97
CA PHE A 814 -19.85 -22.58 -19.57
C PHE A 814 -20.31 -21.97 -20.90
N ASP A 815 -21.01 -22.77 -21.71
CA ASP A 815 -21.71 -22.34 -22.90
C ASP A 815 -23.11 -21.84 -22.54
N VAL A 816 -23.41 -20.57 -22.83
CA VAL A 816 -24.75 -19.98 -22.63
C VAL A 816 -25.64 -20.35 -23.80
N VAL A 817 -26.25 -21.54 -23.72
CA VAL A 817 -27.09 -22.06 -24.80
C VAL A 817 -28.43 -21.35 -24.92
N LYS A 818 -28.88 -20.63 -23.88
CA LYS A 818 -30.00 -19.69 -23.93
C LYS A 818 -29.72 -18.52 -22.99
N SER A 819 -29.48 -17.34 -23.56
CA SER A 819 -29.31 -16.08 -22.83
C SER A 819 -30.62 -15.55 -22.26
N ALA A 820 -30.55 -14.77 -21.20
CA ALA A 820 -31.72 -14.23 -20.50
C ALA A 820 -32.63 -13.35 -21.37
N ASP A 821 -32.09 -12.69 -22.40
CA ASP A 821 -32.79 -11.77 -23.30
C ASP A 821 -33.26 -12.44 -24.61
N SER A 822 -33.14 -13.77 -24.72
CA SER A 822 -33.47 -14.52 -25.94
C SER A 822 -34.34 -15.74 -25.68
N GLU A 823 -35.28 -16.00 -26.59
CA GLU A 823 -36.06 -17.25 -26.60
C GLU A 823 -35.40 -18.37 -27.42
N VAL A 824 -34.30 -18.07 -28.10
CA VAL A 824 -33.64 -18.99 -29.03
C VAL A 824 -32.52 -19.73 -28.32
N TYR A 825 -32.49 -21.06 -28.50
CA TYR A 825 -31.35 -21.87 -28.11
C TYR A 825 -30.26 -21.85 -29.17
N ASN A 826 -29.02 -21.56 -28.77
CA ASN A 826 -27.83 -21.71 -29.60
C ASN A 826 -26.95 -22.86 -29.09
N TYR A 827 -26.93 -23.98 -29.82
CA TYR A 827 -26.03 -25.10 -29.53
C TYR A 827 -24.83 -25.16 -30.47
N VAL A 828 -24.81 -24.33 -31.52
CA VAL A 828 -23.80 -24.38 -32.58
C VAL A 828 -22.57 -23.58 -32.19
N ASN A 829 -22.78 -22.34 -31.76
CA ASN A 829 -21.72 -21.41 -31.37
C ASN A 829 -22.16 -20.45 -30.25
N PRO A 830 -22.73 -20.95 -29.14
CA PRO A 830 -23.16 -20.08 -28.05
C PRO A 830 -22.00 -19.27 -27.48
N PRO A 831 -22.29 -18.10 -26.89
CA PRO A 831 -21.34 -17.41 -26.04
C PRO A 831 -20.79 -18.36 -24.97
N ARG A 832 -19.48 -18.33 -24.77
CA ARG A 832 -18.81 -19.08 -23.71
C ARG A 832 -18.19 -18.11 -22.74
N ARG A 833 -18.52 -18.25 -21.45
CA ARG A 833 -18.16 -17.29 -20.40
C ARG A 833 -18.31 -17.90 -19.01
N ASP A 834 -17.93 -17.19 -17.95
CA ASP A 834 -18.13 -17.69 -16.57
C ASP A 834 -19.23 -16.95 -15.79
N THR A 835 -19.71 -15.79 -16.23
CA THR A 835 -20.77 -15.06 -15.52
C THR A 835 -21.87 -14.60 -16.48
N THR A 836 -23.10 -15.07 -16.28
CA THR A 836 -24.24 -14.73 -17.16
C THR A 836 -25.39 -14.08 -16.39
N PRO A 837 -26.09 -13.09 -16.96
CA PRO A 837 -27.29 -12.55 -16.34
C PRO A 837 -28.42 -13.60 -16.35
N VAL A 838 -29.29 -13.54 -15.33
CA VAL A 838 -30.55 -14.28 -15.26
C VAL A 838 -31.65 -13.27 -14.98
N ALA A 839 -32.56 -13.07 -15.93
CA ALA A 839 -33.62 -12.08 -15.81
C ALA A 839 -34.89 -12.66 -15.18
N LEU A 840 -35.60 -11.84 -14.40
CA LEU A 840 -36.88 -12.19 -13.79
C LEU A 840 -37.88 -12.70 -14.84
N GLY A 841 -38.43 -13.89 -14.60
CA GLY A 841 -39.43 -14.49 -15.49
C GLY A 841 -38.88 -15.11 -16.78
N ASN A 842 -37.58 -14.97 -17.05
CA ASN A 842 -36.92 -15.60 -18.19
C ASN A 842 -36.11 -16.83 -17.75
N LEU A 843 -35.85 -17.71 -18.71
CA LEU A 843 -35.02 -18.89 -18.52
C LEU A 843 -33.65 -18.65 -19.15
N THR A 844 -32.61 -18.73 -18.33
CA THR A 844 -31.21 -18.82 -18.81
C THR A 844 -30.77 -20.28 -18.72
N THR A 845 -30.17 -20.80 -19.78
CA THR A 845 -29.67 -22.19 -19.80
C THR A 845 -28.18 -22.19 -20.13
N ILE A 846 -27.39 -22.83 -19.27
CA ILE A 846 -25.96 -23.01 -19.44
C ILE A 846 -25.59 -24.49 -19.57
N ARG A 847 -24.50 -24.78 -20.29
CA ARG A 847 -23.92 -26.12 -20.40
C ARG A 847 -22.42 -26.14 -20.18
N PHE A 848 -21.95 -27.20 -19.55
CA PHE A 848 -20.51 -27.46 -19.41
C PHE A 848 -20.24 -28.97 -19.32
N ARG A 849 -18.97 -29.34 -19.38
CA ARG A 849 -18.52 -30.71 -19.12
C ARG A 849 -17.88 -30.77 -17.75
N THR A 850 -18.10 -31.86 -17.04
CA THR A 850 -17.44 -32.13 -15.77
C THR A 850 -16.07 -32.78 -15.99
N ASP A 851 -15.01 -31.99 -16.02
CA ASP A 851 -13.62 -32.41 -16.16
C ASP A 851 -12.70 -31.89 -15.05
N ASN A 852 -13.28 -31.33 -13.99
CA ASN A 852 -12.59 -30.67 -12.89
C ASN A 852 -13.09 -31.14 -11.51
N PRO A 853 -12.55 -32.25 -10.96
CA PRO A 853 -13.02 -32.77 -9.69
C PRO A 853 -12.86 -31.76 -8.55
N GLY A 854 -13.94 -31.44 -7.84
CA GLY A 854 -13.91 -30.51 -6.71
C GLY A 854 -15.31 -30.01 -6.29
N PRO A 855 -15.47 -29.47 -5.07
CA PRO A 855 -16.61 -28.63 -4.74
C PRO A 855 -16.45 -27.23 -5.36
N TRP A 856 -17.37 -26.87 -6.25
CA TRP A 856 -17.38 -25.58 -6.93
C TRP A 856 -18.63 -24.79 -6.59
N PHE A 857 -18.46 -23.49 -6.40
CA PHE A 857 -19.57 -22.65 -6.00
C PHE A 857 -20.37 -22.21 -7.23
N LEU A 858 -21.70 -22.21 -7.12
CA LEU A 858 -22.63 -21.61 -8.09
C LEU A 858 -23.54 -20.69 -7.30
N HIS A 859 -23.35 -19.39 -7.42
CA HIS A 859 -24.02 -18.42 -6.58
C HIS A 859 -24.31 -17.12 -7.31
N CYS A 860 -25.20 -16.31 -6.76
CA CYS A 860 -25.38 -14.95 -7.21
C CYS A 860 -24.09 -14.12 -6.99
N HIS A 861 -23.56 -13.42 -8.00
CA HIS A 861 -22.39 -12.53 -7.82
C HIS A 861 -22.78 -11.12 -7.34
N ILE A 862 -24.08 -10.84 -7.18
CA ILE A 862 -24.50 -9.76 -6.29
C ILE A 862 -24.20 -10.22 -4.86
N ASP A 863 -23.18 -9.65 -4.22
CA ASP A 863 -22.58 -10.22 -3.01
C ASP A 863 -23.55 -10.21 -1.82
N PHE A 864 -24.43 -9.21 -1.77
CA PHE A 864 -25.52 -9.13 -0.81
C PHE A 864 -26.55 -10.26 -0.98
N HIS A 865 -26.77 -10.74 -2.22
CA HIS A 865 -27.66 -11.88 -2.48
C HIS A 865 -26.98 -13.20 -2.10
N LEU A 866 -25.66 -13.33 -2.33
CA LEU A 866 -24.87 -14.46 -1.84
C LEU A 866 -24.96 -14.56 -0.30
N GLU A 867 -24.69 -13.46 0.41
CA GLU A 867 -24.81 -13.39 1.88
C GLU A 867 -26.25 -13.70 2.34
N GLY A 868 -27.24 -13.27 1.56
CA GLY A 868 -28.66 -13.60 1.75
C GLY A 868 -29.01 -15.07 1.47
N GLY A 869 -28.09 -15.88 0.94
CA GLY A 869 -28.21 -17.33 0.77
C GLY A 869 -28.44 -17.83 -0.65
N LEU A 870 -28.25 -16.99 -1.68
CA LEU A 870 -28.49 -17.37 -3.07
C LEU A 870 -27.31 -18.14 -3.67
N ALA A 871 -27.12 -19.38 -3.21
CA ALA A 871 -26.02 -20.22 -3.66
C ALA A 871 -26.31 -21.71 -3.55
N VAL A 872 -25.56 -22.50 -4.32
CA VAL A 872 -25.44 -23.95 -4.23
C VAL A 872 -24.00 -24.36 -4.50
N ILE A 873 -23.66 -25.61 -4.18
CA ILE A 873 -22.35 -26.19 -4.41
C ILE A 873 -22.51 -27.35 -5.39
N LEU A 874 -21.69 -27.34 -6.44
CA LEU A 874 -21.55 -28.43 -7.38
C LEU A 874 -20.37 -29.30 -6.92
N ALA A 875 -20.65 -30.46 -6.34
CA ALA A 875 -19.64 -31.43 -5.94
C ALA A 875 -19.29 -32.32 -7.13
N GLU A 876 -18.35 -31.85 -7.94
CA GLU A 876 -17.96 -32.47 -9.20
C GLU A 876 -17.00 -33.64 -8.99
N ASP A 877 -17.30 -34.77 -9.64
CA ASP A 877 -16.52 -36.01 -9.59
C ASP A 877 -16.11 -36.41 -8.16
N PHE A 878 -17.13 -36.45 -7.28
CA PHE A 878 -16.97 -36.70 -5.84
C PHE A 878 -15.95 -37.80 -5.49
N PRO A 879 -15.94 -38.99 -6.14
CA PRO A 879 -15.00 -40.06 -5.78
C PRO A 879 -13.52 -39.71 -5.96
N ASN A 880 -13.18 -38.80 -6.90
CA ASN A 880 -11.79 -38.48 -7.22
C ASN A 880 -11.31 -37.16 -6.61
N ILE A 881 -12.18 -36.35 -5.99
CA ILE A 881 -11.83 -35.04 -5.39
C ILE A 881 -10.58 -35.15 -4.52
N SER A 882 -10.52 -36.14 -3.61
CA SER A 882 -9.42 -36.29 -2.66
C SER A 882 -8.08 -36.68 -3.29
N ILE A 883 -8.11 -37.38 -4.42
CA ILE A 883 -6.92 -37.84 -5.15
C ILE A 883 -6.41 -36.73 -6.07
N MET A 884 -7.34 -36.00 -6.69
CA MET A 884 -7.03 -34.99 -7.71
C MET A 884 -6.67 -33.63 -7.11
N ASN A 885 -7.05 -33.35 -5.86
CA ASN A 885 -6.77 -32.09 -5.16
C ASN A 885 -5.92 -32.32 -3.90
N PRO A 886 -4.62 -32.64 -4.04
CA PRO A 886 -3.74 -32.69 -2.88
C PRO A 886 -3.63 -31.29 -2.25
N VAL A 887 -3.88 -31.22 -0.95
CA VAL A 887 -3.81 -29.95 -0.19
C VAL A 887 -2.46 -29.77 0.49
N PRO A 888 -1.89 -28.55 0.54
CA PRO A 888 -0.67 -28.27 1.28
C PRO A 888 -0.92 -28.33 2.79
N GLU A 889 0.12 -28.61 3.57
CA GLU A 889 0.03 -28.65 5.04
C GLU A 889 -0.49 -27.33 5.62
N THR A 890 -0.07 -26.19 5.06
CA THR A 890 -0.53 -24.86 5.46
C THR A 890 -2.03 -24.63 5.24
N TRP A 891 -2.68 -25.39 4.35
CA TRP A 891 -4.14 -25.32 4.17
C TRP A 891 -4.86 -26.05 5.31
N ASN A 892 -4.30 -27.15 5.81
CA ASN A 892 -4.86 -27.88 6.96
C ASN A 892 -4.86 -27.03 8.23
N ASP A 893 -3.92 -26.08 8.34
CA ASP A 893 -3.80 -25.18 9.49
C ASP A 893 -4.82 -24.04 9.48
N LEU A 894 -5.48 -23.75 8.36
CA LEU A 894 -6.44 -22.63 8.24
C LEU A 894 -7.62 -22.79 9.21
N CYS A 895 -8.29 -23.95 9.20
CA CYS A 895 -9.47 -24.16 10.04
C CYS A 895 -9.15 -24.18 11.53
N PRO A 896 -8.14 -24.93 12.03
CA PRO A 896 -7.74 -24.84 13.44
C PRO A 896 -7.38 -23.43 13.89
N THR A 897 -6.72 -22.66 13.02
CA THR A 897 -6.32 -21.27 13.32
C THR A 897 -7.55 -20.36 13.42
N TYR A 898 -8.43 -20.41 12.43
CA TYR A 898 -9.65 -19.60 12.38
C TYR A 898 -10.60 -19.88 13.56
N TYR A 899 -10.78 -21.14 13.94
CA TYR A 899 -11.64 -21.50 15.07
C TYR A 899 -11.07 -21.19 16.45
N ASN A 900 -9.79 -20.82 16.53
CA ASN A 900 -9.17 -20.36 17.76
C ASN A 900 -9.28 -18.83 17.96
N LEU A 901 -9.86 -18.11 17.00
CA LEU A 901 -10.10 -16.67 17.10
C LEU A 901 -11.23 -16.36 18.10
N SER A 902 -11.13 -15.22 18.79
CA SER A 902 -12.25 -14.68 19.58
C SER A 902 -13.35 -14.13 18.67
N LEU A 903 -14.55 -13.94 19.21
CA LEU A 903 -15.67 -13.34 18.46
C LEU A 903 -15.34 -11.92 17.94
N ASP A 904 -14.46 -11.18 18.63
CA ASP A 904 -14.04 -9.84 18.20
C ASP A 904 -12.99 -9.88 17.06
N GLN A 905 -12.45 -11.06 16.74
CA GLN A 905 -11.45 -11.30 15.69
C GLN A 905 -12.05 -11.94 14.42
N ILE A 906 -13.33 -12.34 14.46
CA ILE A 906 -14.10 -12.98 13.37
C ILE A 906 -15.03 -11.96 12.74
#